data_AF-A0A2K1IVG7-F1
#
_entry.id   AF-A0A2K1IVG7-F1
#
_cell.length_a   1.000
_cell.length_b   1.000
_cell.length_c   1.000
_cell.angle_alpha   90.00
_cell.angle_beta   90.00
_cell.angle_gamma   90.00
#
_symmetry.space_group_name_H-M   'P 1'
#
loop_
_entity.id
_entity.type
_entity.pdbx_description
1 polymer ?
#
loop_
_entity_poly.entity_id
_entity_poly.type
_entity_poly.pdbx_seq_one_letter_code
_entity_poly.pdbx_strand_id
1 'polypeptide(L)'
;MAQSSQRGAGLQRREGVMADISPPPASLLSKALVNSLVSLTQQVASCDRPQVCQKRNAANLARRIRLLSPLFEEIRDTNPPMPPSALIAFRDIYHVMTKTKELLDDCRESSVFLLVFRNKSTSDKFHEITGDLASALEMLPLGLLEISDEVREQVELVKMQVLRAKLIVDAAEGALAEEVIELLAQFERKEEPDATQLQNLFARLELKNARDCEKEVQRLESELDSVDYTDQTLASVTNLIVFVRYGKCVLYGVTEMEDGSIGPRHSSGEGDGEVSSSGRSDAVVNPPDEFRCPISLDLMRDPVIVATGQTYDRVSISKWIEAGHPTCPKSGQKLGHVNLIPNYALRSLISQWCEDYHIPFDKPENGSKGFAGNNQGATSKAALEATKMTASFLVGKLATGSPEVQKQVAYELRLLAKCGTDNRMCIAEAGAIPYLVTLLSSKDPKAQENAVTALLNLSIYDNNKSLIIVAGALDPIIEVLRFGGSMESRENAAATLFSLSVVDEYKIVIGKRPAAIPALVALLRDGTPRRGKKDAASALFNLAVYHGNKSSIVESGAVTILVSLLGEEENGIADDALMVLALVAGSTEGLTAIAEASAIPILVRMLRVGTPKGRENAIAVLLALCRNGGERIISAVMQVNTAVPSLYSLLTMGTPRAKRKASSLLKLLHKREPVDRHHPPQSTHFLSSSHFRQAATRQ
;
A
#
# COMPACT_ATOMS: atom_id res chain seq x y z
N MET A 1 43.11 2.85 29.94
CA MET A 1 44.03 2.31 28.92
C MET A 1 43.24 1.30 28.10
N ALA A 2 43.06 1.62 26.81
CA ALA A 2 42.60 0.84 25.65
C ALA A 2 41.44 -0.18 25.85
N GLN A 3 40.29 -0.13 25.15
CA GLN A 3 40.08 0.18 23.74
C GLN A 3 38.74 0.87 23.50
N SER A 4 38.82 2.03 22.85
CA SER A 4 37.77 2.72 22.11
C SER A 4 37.78 2.28 20.64
N SER A 5 36.66 2.52 19.94
CA SER A 5 36.50 2.55 18.48
C SER A 5 35.89 1.31 17.83
N GLN A 6 34.58 1.40 17.53
CA GLN A 6 33.99 1.05 16.22
C GLN A 6 32.46 1.18 16.31
N ARG A 7 31.91 2.26 15.74
CA ARG A 7 30.55 2.36 15.18
C ARG A 7 30.43 3.68 14.44
N GLY A 8 30.80 3.63 13.16
CA GLY A 8 30.76 4.74 12.22
C GLY A 8 30.94 4.16 10.83
N ALA A 9 29.88 3.59 10.28
CA ALA A 9 29.86 3.09 8.92
C ALA A 9 28.41 3.14 8.42
N GLY A 10 28.10 4.15 7.60
CA GLY A 10 26.78 4.31 7.02
C GLY A 10 26.56 5.71 6.47
N LEU A 11 27.41 6.15 5.54
CA LEU A 11 27.18 7.30 4.65
C LEU A 11 28.31 7.34 3.61
N GLN A 12 28.35 6.31 2.75
CA GLN A 12 29.13 6.33 1.52
C GLN A 12 28.31 5.62 0.45
N ARG A 13 27.57 6.39 -0.35
CA ARG A 13 27.21 6.11 -1.75
C ARG A 13 26.28 7.20 -2.27
N ARG A 14 26.88 8.25 -2.82
CA ARG A 14 26.36 9.06 -3.95
C ARG A 14 27.45 10.03 -4.39
N GLU A 15 28.55 9.49 -4.88
CA GLU A 15 29.50 10.25 -5.69
C GLU A 15 29.62 9.54 -7.03
N GLY A 16 29.23 10.23 -8.08
CA GLY A 16 29.26 9.72 -9.45
C GLY A 16 28.35 10.54 -10.35
N VAL A 17 28.84 11.70 -10.79
CA VAL A 17 28.99 12.13 -12.20
C VAL A 17 29.50 13.58 -12.15
N MET A 18 30.79 13.81 -12.40
CA MET A 18 31.26 15.01 -13.11
C MET A 18 32.51 14.64 -13.89
N ALA A 19 32.39 14.66 -15.21
CA ALA A 19 33.47 14.49 -16.15
C ALA A 19 34.32 15.77 -16.25
N ASP A 20 35.58 15.53 -16.58
CA ASP A 20 36.68 16.42 -16.96
C ASP A 20 36.32 17.85 -17.44
N ILE A 21 36.52 18.83 -16.55
CA ILE A 21 36.63 20.26 -16.86
C ILE A 21 37.71 20.79 -15.89
N SER A 22 38.72 21.51 -16.39
CA SER A 22 39.74 22.17 -15.56
C SER A 22 39.13 22.82 -14.30
N PRO A 23 39.74 22.65 -13.11
CA PRO A 23 39.14 23.13 -11.87
C PRO A 23 38.92 24.64 -11.98
N PRO A 24 37.71 25.13 -11.65
CA PRO A 24 37.47 26.56 -11.64
C PRO A 24 38.47 27.22 -10.68
N PRO A 25 38.99 28.43 -10.97
CA PRO A 25 39.86 29.16 -10.07
C PRO A 25 39.26 29.19 -8.66
N ALA A 26 40.10 29.05 -7.62
CA ALA A 26 39.67 28.94 -6.22
C ALA A 26 38.73 30.09 -5.77
N SER A 27 38.81 31.25 -6.45
CA SER A 27 37.93 32.41 -6.26
C SER A 27 36.47 32.18 -6.69
N LEU A 28 36.21 31.32 -7.68
CA LEU A 28 34.84 30.94 -8.08
C LEU A 28 34.20 30.00 -7.04
N LEU A 29 35.00 29.11 -6.45
CA LEU A 29 34.57 28.20 -5.37
C LEU A 29 34.28 28.98 -4.07
N SER A 30 35.09 29.99 -3.73
CA SER A 30 34.85 30.85 -2.57
C SER A 30 33.57 31.68 -2.74
N LYS A 31 33.36 32.27 -3.93
CA LYS A 31 32.17 33.08 -4.23
C LYS A 31 30.89 32.25 -4.22
N ALA A 32 30.92 31.03 -4.78
CA ALA A 32 29.78 30.12 -4.76
C ALA A 32 29.40 29.70 -3.32
N LEU A 33 30.40 29.44 -2.47
CA LEU A 33 30.18 29.10 -1.06
C LEU A 33 29.53 30.27 -0.29
N VAL A 34 30.05 31.49 -0.44
CA VAL A 34 29.49 32.68 0.23
C VAL A 34 28.06 32.97 -0.23
N ASN A 35 27.77 32.85 -1.53
CA ASN A 35 26.39 32.97 -2.04
C ASN A 35 25.46 31.93 -1.43
N SER A 36 25.94 30.70 -1.26
CA SER A 36 25.18 29.61 -0.64
C SER A 36 24.92 29.89 0.84
N LEU A 37 25.90 30.44 1.57
CA LEU A 37 25.75 30.87 2.97
C LEU A 37 24.73 32.00 3.14
N VAL A 38 24.72 33.00 2.25
CA VAL A 38 23.69 34.06 2.26
C VAL A 38 22.30 33.47 2.05
N SER A 39 22.14 32.63 1.01
CA SER A 39 20.86 31.98 0.72
C SER A 39 20.38 31.12 1.89
N LEU A 40 21.28 30.34 2.48
CA LEU A 40 20.94 29.45 3.60
C LEU A 40 20.60 30.23 4.87
N THR A 41 21.29 31.34 5.15
CA THR A 41 20.97 32.23 6.27
C THR A 41 19.57 32.81 6.12
N GLN A 42 19.19 33.23 4.91
CA GLN A 42 17.84 33.72 4.61
C GLN A 42 16.79 32.62 4.79
N GLN A 43 17.06 31.42 4.30
CA GLN A 43 16.16 30.27 4.44
C GLN A 43 15.95 29.87 5.92
N VAL A 44 17.00 29.87 6.73
CA VAL A 44 16.89 29.59 8.18
C VAL A 44 16.15 30.72 8.89
N ALA A 45 16.36 31.98 8.47
CA ALA A 45 15.69 33.14 9.06
C ALA A 45 14.19 33.22 8.69
N SER A 46 13.81 32.73 7.51
CA SER A 46 12.42 32.70 7.03
C SER A 46 11.67 31.43 7.38
N CYS A 47 12.35 30.39 7.90
CA CYS A 47 11.71 29.14 8.29
C CYS A 47 10.66 29.39 9.40
N ASP A 48 9.45 28.90 9.17
CA ASP A 48 8.36 28.98 10.14
C ASP A 48 8.74 28.24 11.41
N ARG A 49 8.54 28.89 12.57
CA ARG A 49 8.92 28.30 13.85
C ARG A 49 7.93 27.21 14.25
N PRO A 50 8.41 26.13 14.90
CA PRO A 50 7.53 25.14 15.52
C PRO A 50 6.50 25.82 16.42
N GLN A 51 5.22 25.48 16.26
CA GLN A 51 4.13 26.14 16.97
C GLN A 51 3.83 25.59 18.36
N VAL A 52 4.43 24.47 18.75
CA VAL A 52 4.16 23.83 20.05
C VAL A 52 5.46 23.54 20.79
N CYS A 53 6.25 22.56 20.30
CA CYS A 53 7.49 22.11 20.94
C CYS A 53 8.73 22.81 20.38
N GLN A 54 9.82 22.86 21.15
CA GLN A 54 11.14 23.34 20.73
C GLN A 54 11.20 24.81 20.29
N LYS A 55 10.16 25.60 20.57
CA LYS A 55 10.05 27.03 20.22
C LYS A 55 11.30 27.83 20.57
N ARG A 56 11.77 27.65 21.81
CA ARG A 56 12.90 28.42 22.35
C ARG A 56 14.23 28.01 21.71
N ASN A 57 14.43 26.72 21.49
CA ASN A 57 15.63 26.18 20.84
C ASN A 57 15.72 26.65 19.38
N ALA A 58 14.64 26.44 18.61
CA ALA A 58 14.53 26.89 17.23
C ALA A 58 14.71 28.41 17.10
N ALA A 59 14.00 29.20 17.91
CA ALA A 59 14.10 30.67 17.85
C ALA A 59 15.49 31.19 18.20
N ASN A 60 16.16 30.60 19.20
CA ASN A 60 17.50 31.01 19.58
C ASN A 60 18.53 30.71 18.51
N LEU A 61 18.51 29.49 17.95
CA LEU A 61 19.48 29.08 16.93
C LEU A 61 19.27 29.85 15.62
N ALA A 62 18.03 29.95 15.14
CA ALA A 62 17.70 30.72 13.94
C ALA A 62 18.08 32.21 14.10
N ARG A 63 17.82 32.81 15.28
CA ARG A 63 18.23 34.19 15.57
C ARG A 63 19.74 34.37 15.49
N ARG A 64 20.53 33.43 16.04
CA ARG A 64 22.00 33.50 16.04
C ARG A 64 22.58 33.35 14.63
N ILE A 65 22.04 32.44 13.82
CA ILE A 65 22.41 32.29 12.40
C ILE A 65 22.09 33.56 11.62
N ARG A 66 20.90 34.14 11.83
CA ARG A 66 20.50 35.40 11.18
C ARG A 66 21.45 36.58 11.50
N LEU A 67 22.04 36.61 12.69
CA LEU A 67 23.03 37.63 13.06
C LEU A 67 24.36 37.50 12.30
N LEU A 68 24.59 36.38 11.59
CA LEU A 68 25.75 36.21 10.71
C LEU A 68 25.48 36.69 9.27
N SER A 69 24.25 37.09 8.92
CA SER A 69 23.92 37.58 7.56
C SER A 69 24.83 38.71 7.09
N PRO A 70 25.10 39.74 7.91
CA PRO A 70 25.94 40.87 7.48
C PRO A 70 27.38 40.46 7.13
N LEU A 71 27.93 39.44 7.80
CA LEU A 71 29.25 38.87 7.47
C LEU A 71 29.29 38.33 6.04
N PHE A 72 28.30 37.50 5.67
CA PHE A 72 28.30 36.88 4.35
C PHE A 72 27.90 37.86 3.25
N GLU A 73 27.02 38.81 3.55
CA GLU A 73 26.64 39.87 2.62
C GLU A 73 27.82 40.82 2.32
N GLU A 74 28.55 41.28 3.35
CA GLU A 74 29.71 42.16 3.16
C GLU A 74 30.81 41.47 2.35
N ILE A 75 31.11 40.20 2.65
CA ILE A 75 32.13 39.43 1.91
C ILE A 75 31.68 39.12 0.48
N ARG A 76 30.38 38.89 0.24
CA ARG A 76 29.83 38.70 -1.11
C ARG A 76 30.00 39.96 -1.95
N ASP A 77 29.72 41.11 -1.35
CA ASP A 77 29.62 42.40 -2.06
C ASP A 77 31.00 43.01 -2.31
N THR A 78 31.93 42.89 -1.34
CA THR A 78 33.32 43.35 -1.47
C THR A 78 34.22 42.33 -2.19
N ASN A 79 33.85 41.05 -2.14
CA ASN A 79 34.57 39.92 -2.76
C ASN A 79 36.10 39.96 -2.50
N PRO A 80 36.53 40.03 -1.22
CA PRO A 80 37.93 40.15 -0.87
C PRO A 80 38.67 38.81 -1.06
N PRO A 81 40.02 38.82 -1.13
CA PRO A 81 40.80 37.59 -1.15
C PRO A 81 40.56 36.76 0.13
N MET A 82 40.08 35.52 -0.01
CA MET A 82 39.77 34.66 1.15
C MET A 82 40.97 33.82 1.61
N PRO A 83 41.39 33.92 2.88
CA PRO A 83 42.40 33.02 3.45
C PRO A 83 41.93 31.55 3.43
N PRO A 84 42.83 30.57 3.21
CA PRO A 84 42.47 29.15 3.24
C PRO A 84 41.82 28.69 4.56
N SER A 85 42.24 29.26 5.69
CA SER A 85 41.65 29.00 7.01
C SER A 85 40.21 29.53 7.14
N ALA A 86 39.92 30.70 6.56
CA ALA A 86 38.56 31.24 6.52
C ALA A 86 37.64 30.39 5.62
N LEU A 87 38.16 29.88 4.50
CA LEU A 87 37.42 28.98 3.62
C LEU A 87 36.98 27.68 4.32
N ILE A 88 37.82 27.12 5.18
CA ILE A 88 37.48 25.92 5.97
C ILE A 88 36.37 26.26 6.97
N ALA A 89 36.54 27.33 7.76
CA ALA A 89 35.53 27.78 8.71
C ALA A 89 34.17 28.06 8.03
N PHE A 90 34.17 28.66 6.84
CA PHE A 90 32.94 28.89 6.08
C PHE A 90 32.26 27.62 5.59
N ARG A 91 33.03 26.57 5.25
CA ARG A 91 32.47 25.25 4.93
C ARG A 91 31.83 24.60 6.16
N ASP A 92 32.48 24.71 7.32
CA ASP A 92 31.95 24.19 8.57
C ASP A 92 30.66 24.93 8.96
N ILE A 93 30.64 26.27 8.87
CA ILE A 93 29.43 27.06 9.10
C ILE A 93 28.32 26.68 8.11
N TYR A 94 28.65 26.47 6.84
CA TYR A 94 27.67 26.03 5.83
C TYR A 94 27.04 24.69 6.20
N HIS A 95 27.85 23.73 6.65
CA HIS A 95 27.36 22.42 7.08
C HIS A 95 26.46 22.53 8.32
N VAL A 96 26.85 23.35 9.30
CA VAL A 96 26.07 23.63 10.51
C VAL A 96 24.72 24.29 10.18
N MET A 97 24.71 25.27 9.29
CA MET A 97 23.48 25.91 8.84
C MET A 97 22.58 24.94 8.05
N THR A 98 23.16 24.01 7.30
CA THR A 98 22.41 22.99 6.56
C THR A 98 21.71 22.03 7.53
N LYS A 99 22.47 21.48 8.50
CA LYS A 99 21.92 20.68 9.60
C LYS A 99 20.85 21.43 10.39
N THR A 100 21.05 22.74 10.60
CA THR A 100 20.06 23.57 11.30
C THR A 100 18.75 23.64 10.52
N LYS A 101 18.84 23.89 9.20
CA LYS A 101 17.67 23.95 8.33
C LYS A 101 16.93 22.61 8.34
N GLU A 102 17.65 21.51 8.14
CA GLU A 102 17.09 20.14 8.20
C GLU A 102 16.36 19.90 9.53
N LEU A 103 16.98 20.23 10.67
CA LEU A 103 16.34 20.05 11.98
C LEU A 103 15.09 20.93 12.18
N LEU A 104 15.08 22.15 11.62
CA LEU A 104 13.91 23.04 11.69
C LEU A 104 12.76 22.51 10.82
N ASP A 105 13.07 22.06 9.61
CA ASP A 105 12.10 21.47 8.68
C ASP A 105 11.53 20.16 9.27
N ASP A 106 12.38 19.29 9.85
CA ASP A 106 11.97 18.09 10.58
C ASP A 106 10.99 18.42 11.71
N CYS A 107 11.28 19.45 12.53
CA CYS A 107 10.41 19.87 13.63
C CYS A 107 9.06 20.45 13.14
N ARG A 108 8.98 20.93 11.90
CA ARG A 108 7.76 21.50 11.32
C ARG A 108 6.87 20.42 10.70
N GLU A 109 7.48 19.40 10.12
CA GLU A 109 6.78 18.32 9.42
C GLU A 109 6.40 17.15 10.35
N SER A 110 7.14 16.98 11.44
CA SER A 110 6.87 15.94 12.45
C SER A 110 5.52 16.12 13.16
N SER A 111 4.96 15.00 13.62
CA SER A 111 3.85 14.97 14.58
C SER A 111 4.19 15.76 15.86
N VAL A 112 3.23 16.55 16.36
CA VAL A 112 3.37 17.27 17.62
C VAL A 112 3.54 16.31 18.80
N PHE A 113 2.83 15.19 18.81
CA PHE A 113 2.98 14.17 19.84
C PHE A 113 4.38 13.58 19.82
N LEU A 114 4.90 13.20 18.65
CA LEU A 114 6.26 12.66 18.56
C LEU A 114 7.32 13.65 19.02
N LEU A 115 7.15 14.95 18.72
CA LEU A 115 8.05 15.98 19.22
C LEU A 115 7.99 16.12 20.75
N VAL A 116 6.81 16.02 21.35
CA VAL A 116 6.63 15.98 22.82
C VAL A 116 7.40 14.81 23.41
N PHE A 117 7.21 13.59 22.88
CA PHE A 117 7.91 12.39 23.36
C PHE A 117 9.43 12.41 23.09
N ARG A 118 9.87 13.13 22.06
CA ARG A 118 11.29 13.28 21.68
C ARG A 118 11.96 14.54 22.25
N ASN A 119 11.29 15.30 23.13
CA ASN A 119 11.74 16.60 23.65
C ASN A 119 13.23 16.62 24.03
N LYS A 120 13.69 15.68 24.86
CA LYS A 120 15.10 15.62 25.30
C LYS A 120 16.06 15.39 24.12
N SER A 121 15.76 14.42 23.27
CA SER A 121 16.60 14.07 22.13
C SER A 121 16.69 15.22 21.12
N THR A 122 15.56 15.87 20.81
CA THR A 122 15.54 17.03 19.91
C THR A 122 16.27 18.22 20.52
N SER A 123 16.12 18.46 21.82
CA SER A 123 16.87 19.50 22.55
C SER A 123 18.39 19.25 22.49
N ASP A 124 18.82 17.99 22.61
CA ASP A 124 20.23 17.61 22.51
C ASP A 124 20.78 17.88 21.11
N LYS A 125 20.02 17.58 20.04
CA LYS A 125 20.41 17.91 18.66
C LYS A 125 20.59 19.41 18.45
N PHE A 126 19.67 20.24 18.97
CA PHE A 126 19.83 21.71 18.93
C PHE A 126 21.08 22.19 19.68
N HIS A 127 21.38 21.56 20.81
CA HIS A 127 22.56 21.90 21.60
C HIS A 127 23.86 21.48 20.91
N GLU A 128 23.88 20.29 20.30
CA GLU A 128 24.99 19.79 19.48
C GLU A 128 25.29 20.74 18.32
N ILE A 129 24.28 21.10 17.52
CA ILE A 129 24.43 22.05 16.40
C ILE A 129 24.90 23.42 16.89
N THR A 130 24.46 23.85 18.08
CA THR A 130 24.94 25.10 18.70
C THR A 130 26.43 25.01 19.05
N GLY A 131 26.90 23.86 19.51
CA GLY A 131 28.32 23.59 19.79
C GLY A 131 29.17 23.51 18.52
N ASP A 132 28.65 22.87 17.46
CA ASP A 132 29.29 22.85 16.15
C ASP A 132 29.45 24.27 15.60
N LEU A 133 28.41 25.12 15.74
CA LEU A 133 28.48 26.53 15.35
C LEU A 133 29.54 27.30 16.14
N ALA A 134 29.63 27.05 17.46
CA ALA A 134 30.65 27.67 18.30
C ALA A 134 32.07 27.29 17.86
N SER A 135 32.28 26.02 17.55
CA SER A 135 33.57 25.49 17.09
C SER A 135 33.96 26.10 15.73
N ALA A 136 33.01 26.20 14.80
CA ALA A 136 33.24 26.79 13.48
C ALA A 136 33.57 28.30 13.57
N LEU A 137 32.89 29.04 14.46
CA LEU A 137 33.16 30.47 14.69
C LEU A 137 34.47 30.70 15.46
N GLU A 138 34.90 29.77 16.30
CA GLU A 138 36.20 29.85 16.98
C GLU A 138 37.37 29.66 16.01
N MET A 139 37.21 28.80 15.00
CA MET A 139 38.18 28.58 13.94
C MET A 139 38.20 29.67 12.86
N LEU A 140 37.24 30.61 12.87
CA LEU A 140 37.15 31.69 11.90
C LEU A 140 38.19 32.78 12.19
N PRO A 141 39.18 33.02 11.31
CA PRO A 141 40.22 34.02 11.55
C PRO A 141 39.72 35.43 11.22
N LEU A 142 38.86 36.00 12.08
CA LEU A 142 38.28 37.35 11.91
C LEU A 142 39.34 38.43 11.65
N GLY A 143 40.52 38.28 12.27
CA GLY A 143 41.67 39.18 12.07
C GLY A 143 42.21 39.25 10.65
N LEU A 144 42.00 38.20 9.85
CA LEU A 144 42.51 38.07 8.48
C LEU A 144 41.44 38.38 7.42
N LEU A 145 40.21 38.70 7.84
CA LEU A 145 39.12 39.07 6.95
C LEU A 145 39.06 40.60 6.77
N GLU A 146 38.95 41.03 5.51
CA GLU A 146 38.67 42.42 5.14
C GLU A 146 37.18 42.71 5.33
N ILE A 147 36.78 42.89 6.60
CA ILE A 147 35.41 43.22 7.02
C ILE A 147 35.42 44.43 7.96
N SER A 148 34.31 45.16 7.99
CA SER A 148 34.08 46.29 8.89
C SER A 148 34.17 45.91 10.37
N ASP A 149 34.54 46.89 11.21
CA ASP A 149 34.61 46.68 12.67
C ASP A 149 33.24 46.33 13.26
N GLU A 150 32.15 46.89 12.71
CA GLU A 150 30.77 46.58 13.12
C GLU A 150 30.43 45.09 12.90
N VAL A 151 30.72 44.56 11.70
CA VAL A 151 30.49 43.14 11.38
C VAL A 151 31.39 42.24 12.23
N ARG A 152 32.64 42.64 12.46
CA ARG A 152 33.58 41.91 13.32
C ARG A 152 33.06 41.79 14.76
N GLU A 153 32.62 42.91 15.35
CA GLU A 153 32.03 42.94 16.69
C GLU A 153 30.75 42.10 16.77
N GLN A 154 29.92 42.14 15.72
CA GLN A 154 28.71 41.33 15.64
C GLN A 154 29.03 39.83 15.64
N VAL A 155 30.01 39.38 14.86
CA VAL A 155 30.40 37.96 14.81
C VAL A 155 31.00 37.52 16.15
N GLU A 156 31.82 38.34 16.79
CA GLU A 156 32.37 38.03 18.12
C GLU A 156 31.25 37.95 19.18
N LEU A 157 30.24 38.81 19.09
CA LEU A 157 29.05 38.74 19.93
C LEU A 157 28.25 37.46 19.70
N VAL A 158 28.07 37.02 18.45
CA VAL A 158 27.42 35.73 18.14
C VAL A 158 28.24 34.57 18.70
N LYS A 159 29.57 34.58 18.53
CA LYS A 159 30.51 33.60 19.08
C LYS A 159 30.36 33.49 20.61
N MET A 160 30.33 34.61 21.32
CA MET A 160 30.10 34.63 22.77
C MET A 160 28.71 34.10 23.16
N GLN A 161 27.68 34.38 22.35
CA GLN A 161 26.32 33.87 22.60
C GLN A 161 26.21 32.36 22.41
N VAL A 162 26.88 31.76 21.42
CA VAL A 162 26.86 30.31 21.20
C VAL A 162 27.72 29.57 22.23
N LEU A 163 28.90 30.09 22.59
CA LEU A 163 29.77 29.49 23.61
C LEU A 163 29.12 29.41 25.00
N ARG A 164 28.31 30.42 25.36
CA ARG A 164 27.59 30.46 26.65
C ARG A 164 26.24 29.76 26.62
N ALA A 165 25.84 29.21 25.48
CA ALA A 165 24.54 28.55 25.34
C ALA A 165 24.48 27.28 26.18
N LYS A 166 23.49 27.18 27.06
CA LYS A 166 23.21 25.95 27.81
C LYS A 166 22.19 25.11 27.07
N LEU A 167 22.22 23.80 27.28
CA LEU A 167 21.14 22.90 26.90
C LEU A 167 19.82 23.39 27.52
N ILE A 168 18.78 23.53 26.70
CA ILE A 168 17.44 23.92 27.13
C ILE A 168 16.51 22.75 26.81
N VAL A 169 15.97 22.14 27.86
CA VAL A 169 14.91 21.13 27.78
C VAL A 169 13.69 21.72 28.47
N ASP A 170 12.60 21.93 27.74
CA ASP A 170 11.42 22.58 28.31
C ASP A 170 10.66 21.59 29.21
N ALA A 171 10.55 21.92 30.50
CA ALA A 171 9.85 21.10 31.48
C ALA A 171 8.34 21.05 31.23
N ALA A 172 7.75 22.10 30.63
CA ALA A 172 6.33 22.10 30.29
C ALA A 172 6.03 21.14 29.13
N GLU A 173 6.96 20.98 28.18
CA GLU A 173 6.87 19.95 27.13
C GLU A 173 7.02 18.54 27.73
N GLY A 174 7.89 18.36 28.74
CA GLY A 174 7.98 17.09 29.48
C GLY A 174 6.68 16.75 30.23
N ALA A 175 6.06 17.74 30.89
CA ALA A 175 4.79 17.56 31.57
C ALA A 175 3.63 17.19 30.61
N LEU A 176 3.64 17.71 29.37
CA LEU A 176 2.70 17.28 28.33
C LEU A 176 2.85 15.79 28.00
N ALA A 177 4.07 15.27 27.94
CA ALA A 177 4.31 13.85 27.67
C ALA A 177 3.72 12.98 28.77
N GLU A 178 3.97 13.31 30.04
CA GLU A 178 3.43 12.59 31.20
C GLU A 178 1.90 12.65 31.24
N GLU A 179 1.30 13.79 30.91
CA GLU A 179 -0.16 13.93 30.82
C GLU A 179 -0.76 13.03 29.73
N VAL A 180 -0.13 12.95 28.55
CA VAL A 180 -0.54 12.02 27.49
C VAL A 180 -0.39 10.56 27.93
N ILE A 181 0.71 10.21 28.61
CA ILE A 181 0.94 8.85 29.13
C ILE A 181 -0.16 8.48 30.14
N GLU A 182 -0.52 9.37 31.05
CA GLU A 182 -1.56 9.10 32.05
C GLU A 182 -2.94 8.92 31.38
N LEU A 183 -3.29 9.75 30.40
CA LEU A 183 -4.52 9.58 29.62
C LEU A 183 -4.51 8.26 28.83
N LEU A 184 -3.37 7.87 28.26
CA LEU A 184 -3.21 6.56 27.62
C LEU A 184 -3.41 5.41 28.63
N ALA A 185 -2.90 5.55 29.85
CA ALA A 185 -3.09 4.57 30.92
C ALA A 185 -4.54 4.47 31.40
N GLN A 186 -5.32 5.56 31.37
CA GLN A 186 -6.77 5.52 31.65
C GLN A 186 -7.50 4.58 30.68
N PHE A 187 -7.17 4.60 29.38
CA PHE A 187 -7.74 3.65 28.43
C PHE A 187 -7.43 2.19 28.80
N GLU A 188 -6.22 1.88 29.27
CA GLU A 188 -5.88 0.52 29.73
C GLU A 188 -6.71 0.06 30.93
N ARG A 189 -7.12 1.01 31.77
CA ARG A 189 -8.00 0.82 32.93
C ARG A 189 -9.49 0.83 32.57
N LYS A 190 -9.83 1.09 31.29
CA LYS A 190 -11.20 1.25 30.80
C LYS A 190 -11.93 2.43 31.44
N GLU A 191 -11.18 3.46 31.81
CA GLU A 191 -11.70 4.72 32.34
C GLU A 191 -11.83 5.70 31.17
N GLU A 192 -13.00 6.29 31.01
CA GLU A 192 -13.23 7.29 29.96
C GLU A 192 -12.56 8.61 30.37
N PRO A 193 -11.64 9.17 29.54
CA PRO A 193 -10.99 10.43 29.86
C PRO A 193 -11.97 11.58 30.03
N ASP A 194 -11.72 12.44 31.04
CA ASP A 194 -12.51 13.66 31.22
C ASP A 194 -12.38 14.59 30.00
N ALA A 195 -13.53 15.02 29.45
CA ALA A 195 -13.57 15.83 28.25
C ALA A 195 -12.90 17.20 28.45
N THR A 196 -12.97 17.78 29.66
CA THR A 196 -12.36 19.08 29.96
C THR A 196 -10.83 18.96 30.01
N GLN A 197 -10.32 17.90 30.64
CA GLN A 197 -8.90 17.57 30.65
C GLN A 197 -8.38 17.36 29.22
N LEU A 198 -9.10 16.57 28.42
CA LEU A 198 -8.75 16.31 27.04
C LEU A 198 -8.76 17.59 26.18
N GLN A 199 -9.75 18.48 26.38
CA GLN A 199 -9.84 19.76 25.69
C GLN A 199 -8.66 20.68 26.03
N ASN A 200 -8.28 20.75 27.31
CA ASN A 200 -7.16 21.56 27.75
C ASN A 200 -5.82 21.06 27.17
N LEU A 201 -5.63 19.74 27.12
CA LEU A 201 -4.45 19.13 26.50
C LEU A 201 -4.39 19.44 24.99
N PHE A 202 -5.48 19.20 24.26
CA PHE A 202 -5.53 19.42 22.82
C PHE A 202 -5.34 20.89 22.45
N ALA A 203 -5.89 21.82 23.25
CA ALA A 203 -5.66 23.25 23.08
C ALA A 203 -4.18 23.63 23.24
N ARG A 204 -3.48 23.06 24.23
CA ARG A 204 -2.03 23.28 24.45
C ARG A 204 -1.17 22.66 23.35
N LEU A 205 -1.66 21.61 22.69
CA LEU A 205 -1.03 20.98 21.51
C LEU A 205 -1.44 21.65 20.18
N GLU A 206 -2.16 22.77 20.22
CA GLU A 206 -2.67 23.50 19.05
C GLU A 206 -3.60 22.66 18.15
N LEU A 207 -4.23 21.63 18.69
CA LEU A 207 -5.25 20.82 18.02
C LEU A 207 -6.64 21.39 18.33
N LYS A 208 -6.99 22.52 17.70
CA LYS A 208 -8.16 23.34 18.09
C LYS A 208 -9.48 22.92 17.45
N ASN A 209 -9.42 22.08 16.43
CA ASN A 209 -10.58 21.63 15.66
C ASN A 209 -10.31 20.26 15.02
N ALA A 210 -11.34 19.66 14.41
CA ALA A 210 -11.24 18.35 13.79
C ALA A 210 -10.21 18.29 12.65
N ARG A 211 -10.01 19.39 11.89
CA ARG A 211 -9.04 19.46 10.78
C ARG A 211 -7.61 19.40 11.29
N ASP A 212 -7.32 20.03 12.42
CA ASP A 212 -5.99 19.98 13.03
C ASP A 212 -5.68 18.57 13.54
N CYS A 213 -6.66 17.90 14.16
CA CYS A 213 -6.53 16.48 14.54
C CYS A 213 -6.29 15.58 13.33
N GLU A 214 -6.98 15.81 12.21
CA GLU A 214 -6.82 15.00 11.00
C GLU A 214 -5.43 15.16 10.37
N LYS A 215 -4.92 16.40 10.29
CA LYS A 215 -3.54 16.66 9.87
C LYS A 215 -2.54 15.96 10.76
N GLU A 216 -2.80 15.95 12.07
CA GLU A 216 -1.92 15.29 13.03
C GLU A 216 -1.94 13.76 12.88
N VAL A 217 -3.12 13.16 12.64
CA VAL A 217 -3.24 11.74 12.30
C VAL A 217 -2.46 11.42 11.03
N GLN A 218 -2.56 12.25 9.99
CA GLN A 218 -1.79 12.05 8.75
C GLN A 218 -0.28 12.09 8.97
N ARG A 219 0.22 13.00 9.83
CA ARG A 219 1.65 13.03 10.20
C ARG A 219 2.06 11.76 10.92
N LEU A 220 1.26 11.31 11.89
CA LEU A 220 1.53 10.06 12.62
C LEU A 220 1.47 8.82 11.71
N GLU A 221 0.57 8.79 10.73
CA GLU A 221 0.48 7.71 9.74
C GLU A 221 1.69 7.72 8.79
N SER A 222 2.14 8.91 8.35
CA SER A 222 3.34 9.04 7.50
C SER A 222 4.61 8.49 8.18
N GLU A 223 4.66 8.55 9.51
CA GLU A 223 5.77 7.99 10.30
C GLU A 223 5.74 6.46 10.33
N LEU A 224 4.56 5.83 10.31
CA LEU A 224 4.44 4.37 10.24
C LEU A 224 4.96 3.81 8.91
N ASP A 225 4.90 4.60 7.84
CA ASP A 225 5.39 4.22 6.52
C ASP A 225 6.94 4.31 6.40
N SER A 226 7.63 4.86 7.40
CA SER A 226 9.09 4.95 7.41
C SER A 226 9.76 3.66 7.93
N VAL A 227 10.83 3.23 7.26
CA VAL A 227 11.34 1.84 7.27
C VAL A 227 12.17 1.46 8.52
N ASP A 228 12.35 2.35 9.50
CA ASP A 228 13.41 2.24 10.52
C ASP A 228 12.93 2.13 12.00
N TYR A 229 11.69 1.70 12.26
CA TYR A 229 11.17 1.64 13.64
C TYR A 229 11.15 0.24 14.28
N THR A 230 11.34 0.21 15.60
CA THR A 230 11.12 -1.00 16.42
C THR A 230 9.63 -1.24 16.66
N ASP A 231 9.22 -2.49 16.89
CA ASP A 231 7.82 -2.86 17.16
C ASP A 231 7.20 -2.05 18.32
N GLN A 232 7.98 -1.74 19.36
CA GLN A 232 7.54 -0.91 20.48
C GLN A 232 7.23 0.54 20.06
N THR A 233 7.98 1.07 19.10
CA THR A 233 7.78 2.42 18.57
C THR A 233 6.53 2.46 17.69
N LEU A 234 6.32 1.44 16.85
CA LEU A 234 5.10 1.30 16.04
C LEU A 234 3.84 1.18 16.91
N ALA A 235 3.90 0.41 17.99
CA ALA A 235 2.80 0.31 18.96
C ALA A 235 2.50 1.66 19.62
N SER A 236 3.55 2.42 19.98
CA SER A 236 3.40 3.74 20.59
C SER A 236 2.78 4.76 19.62
N VAL A 237 3.20 4.78 18.35
CA VAL A 237 2.60 5.63 17.31
C VAL A 237 1.14 5.25 17.07
N THR A 238 0.83 3.95 17.03
CA THR A 238 -0.54 3.46 16.87
C THR A 238 -1.43 3.93 18.02
N ASN A 239 -0.95 3.87 19.26
CA ASN A 239 -1.67 4.40 20.43
C ASN A 239 -1.99 5.90 20.28
N LEU A 240 -1.04 6.68 19.77
CA LEU A 240 -1.23 8.11 19.54
C LEU A 240 -2.24 8.39 18.44
N ILE A 241 -2.23 7.63 17.34
CA ILE A 241 -3.23 7.77 16.28
C ILE A 241 -4.63 7.53 16.85
N VAL A 242 -4.81 6.45 17.62
CA VAL A 242 -6.11 6.13 18.24
C VAL A 242 -6.50 7.21 19.25
N PHE A 243 -5.55 7.70 20.06
CA PHE A 243 -5.79 8.78 21.02
C PHE A 243 -6.27 10.07 20.35
N VAL A 244 -5.61 10.50 19.27
CA VAL A 244 -5.99 11.70 18.51
C VAL A 244 -7.35 11.52 17.86
N ARG A 245 -7.63 10.32 17.31
CA ARG A 245 -8.95 10.00 16.74
C ARG A 245 -10.05 10.02 17.80
N TYR A 246 -9.80 9.46 18.99
CA TYR A 246 -10.73 9.53 20.12
C TYR A 246 -11.01 10.97 20.52
N GLY A 247 -9.96 11.78 20.75
CA GLY A 247 -10.11 13.18 21.14
C GLY A 247 -10.81 14.02 20.07
N LYS A 248 -10.52 13.78 18.78
CA LYS A 248 -11.28 14.38 17.66
C LYS A 248 -12.77 14.11 17.80
N CYS A 249 -13.15 12.84 17.99
CA CYS A 249 -14.55 12.43 18.08
C CYS A 249 -15.26 13.00 19.31
N VAL A 250 -14.60 13.00 20.46
CA VAL A 250 -15.21 13.44 21.74
C VAL A 250 -15.31 14.96 21.82
N LEU A 251 -14.25 15.69 21.45
CA LEU A 251 -14.17 17.15 21.66
C LEU A 251 -14.85 17.94 20.56
N TYR A 252 -14.59 17.57 19.31
CA TYR A 252 -15.03 18.33 18.15
C TYR A 252 -16.23 17.67 17.47
N GLY A 253 -16.69 16.54 17.99
CA GLY A 253 -17.74 15.75 17.37
C GLY A 253 -17.32 15.34 15.96
N VAL A 254 -18.31 15.28 15.09
CA VAL A 254 -18.09 15.05 13.67
C VAL A 254 -18.56 16.31 12.93
N THR A 255 -17.83 17.42 13.13
CA THR A 255 -18.12 18.71 12.50
C THR A 255 -17.72 18.74 11.04
N GLU A 256 -18.48 19.51 10.27
CA GLU A 256 -18.39 19.71 8.82
C GLU A 256 -16.95 19.81 8.32
N MET A 257 -16.55 18.85 7.49
CA MET A 257 -15.56 19.14 6.46
C MET A 257 -16.26 20.11 5.51
N GLU A 258 -16.06 21.41 5.67
CA GLU A 258 -16.34 22.35 4.59
C GLU A 258 -15.57 21.84 3.37
N ASP A 259 -16.33 21.27 2.44
CA ASP A 259 -15.89 20.96 1.09
C ASP A 259 -15.35 22.28 0.54
N GLY A 260 -14.05 22.32 0.24
CA GLY A 260 -13.36 23.53 -0.21
C GLY A 260 -13.93 24.00 -1.54
N SER A 261 -15.01 24.79 -1.48
CA SER A 261 -15.69 25.36 -2.63
C SER A 261 -15.81 26.86 -2.45
N ILE A 262 -15.09 27.58 -3.30
CA ILE A 262 -15.47 28.88 -3.87
C ILE A 262 -15.45 30.05 -2.87
N GLY A 263 -14.27 30.66 -2.75
CA GLY A 263 -14.17 32.09 -2.42
C GLY A 263 -14.52 32.95 -3.65
N PRO A 264 -15.14 34.12 -3.47
CA PRO A 264 -15.67 34.94 -4.57
C PRO A 264 -14.53 35.53 -5.40
N ARG A 265 -14.44 35.14 -6.67
CA ARG A 265 -13.49 35.73 -7.63
C ARG A 265 -14.01 37.10 -8.08
N HIS A 266 -13.35 38.15 -7.60
CA HIS A 266 -13.28 39.40 -8.34
C HIS A 266 -12.43 39.20 -9.61
N SER A 267 -12.99 39.65 -10.72
CA SER A 267 -12.45 39.67 -12.06
C SER A 267 -11.22 40.57 -12.21
N SER A 268 -10.12 40.04 -12.77
CA SER A 268 -9.30 40.71 -13.81
C SER A 268 -8.02 39.92 -14.13
N GLY A 269 -7.73 39.74 -15.43
CA GLY A 269 -6.37 39.72 -15.95
C GLY A 269 -5.83 38.36 -16.42
N GLU A 270 -5.75 38.20 -17.74
CA GLU A 270 -5.10 37.12 -18.49
C GLU A 270 -3.59 37.03 -18.27
N GLY A 271 -3.01 35.84 -18.49
CA GLY A 271 -1.57 35.62 -18.56
C GLY A 271 -1.20 34.14 -18.68
N ASP A 272 -0.92 33.70 -19.91
CA ASP A 272 -0.48 32.36 -20.29
C ASP A 272 0.83 31.92 -19.60
N GLY A 273 0.91 30.63 -19.27
CA GLY A 273 2.14 29.99 -18.78
C GLY A 273 1.97 28.48 -18.63
N GLU A 274 2.36 27.74 -19.66
CA GLU A 274 2.47 26.27 -19.66
C GLU A 274 3.39 25.77 -18.53
N VAL A 275 2.90 24.82 -17.72
CA VAL A 275 3.74 24.03 -16.81
C VAL A 275 3.36 22.56 -16.92
N SER A 276 4.31 21.78 -17.46
CA SER A 276 4.28 20.33 -17.58
C SER A 276 4.12 19.63 -16.23
N SER A 277 3.00 18.91 -16.06
CA SER A 277 2.79 17.98 -14.94
C SER A 277 3.30 16.58 -15.29
N SER A 278 4.43 16.18 -14.70
CA SER A 278 4.92 14.81 -14.69
C SER A 278 4.08 13.94 -13.74
N GLY A 279 2.99 13.36 -14.25
CA GLY A 279 2.22 12.33 -13.53
C GLY A 279 2.93 10.98 -13.58
N ARG A 280 3.42 10.49 -12.45
CA ARG A 280 3.76 9.06 -12.26
C ARG A 280 2.53 8.33 -11.77
N SER A 281 2.15 7.28 -12.48
CA SER A 281 1.01 6.41 -12.22
C SER A 281 1.48 5.13 -11.52
N ASP A 282 0.88 4.79 -10.38
CA ASP A 282 1.15 3.55 -9.67
C ASP A 282 0.56 2.35 -10.41
N ALA A 283 1.43 1.50 -10.95
CA ALA A 283 1.10 0.21 -11.53
C ALA A 283 1.23 -0.90 -10.47
N VAL A 284 0.17 -1.69 -10.27
CA VAL A 284 0.19 -2.84 -9.35
C VAL A 284 1.02 -3.97 -9.97
N VAL A 285 2.19 -4.27 -9.40
CA VAL A 285 3.08 -5.34 -9.87
C VAL A 285 2.75 -6.67 -9.19
N ASN A 286 2.53 -7.71 -9.99
CA ASN A 286 2.24 -9.07 -9.51
C ASN A 286 3.53 -9.85 -9.22
N PRO A 287 3.64 -10.61 -8.10
CA PRO A 287 4.81 -11.44 -7.83
C PRO A 287 4.98 -12.59 -8.81
N PRO A 288 6.23 -12.87 -9.26
CA PRO A 288 6.59 -14.08 -9.98
C PRO A 288 6.09 -15.35 -9.29
N ASP A 289 5.70 -16.36 -10.07
CA ASP A 289 5.14 -17.62 -9.54
C ASP A 289 6.11 -18.38 -8.64
N GLU A 290 7.42 -18.18 -8.82
CA GLU A 290 8.48 -18.76 -7.99
C GLU A 290 8.49 -18.21 -6.56
N PHE A 291 7.90 -17.03 -6.35
CA PHE A 291 7.79 -16.35 -5.06
C PHE A 291 6.46 -16.64 -4.36
N ARG A 292 5.54 -17.35 -5.02
CA ARG A 292 4.21 -17.66 -4.49
C ARG A 292 4.17 -19.02 -3.82
N CYS A 293 3.46 -19.10 -2.69
CA CYS A 293 3.24 -20.35 -1.99
C CYS A 293 2.29 -21.23 -2.81
N PRO A 294 2.63 -22.49 -3.08
CA PRO A 294 1.73 -23.37 -3.84
C PRO A 294 0.40 -23.75 -3.14
N ILE A 295 0.26 -23.45 -1.84
CA ILE A 295 -0.96 -23.71 -1.06
C ILE A 295 -1.84 -22.45 -1.05
N SER A 296 -1.32 -21.31 -0.57
CA SER A 296 -2.10 -20.06 -0.46
C SER A 296 -2.15 -19.26 -1.76
N LEU A 297 -1.23 -19.49 -2.70
CA LEU A 297 -1.03 -18.74 -3.94
C LEU A 297 -0.59 -17.28 -3.75
N ASP A 298 -0.34 -16.90 -2.51
CA ASP A 298 0.20 -15.61 -2.09
C ASP A 298 1.73 -15.60 -2.03
N LEU A 299 2.33 -14.41 -1.99
CA LEU A 299 3.77 -14.24 -1.78
C LEU A 299 4.24 -14.97 -0.52
N MET A 300 5.28 -15.81 -0.63
CA MET A 300 5.87 -16.51 0.51
C MET A 300 6.63 -15.51 1.39
N ARG A 301 6.15 -15.31 2.63
CA ARG A 301 6.82 -14.46 3.62
C ARG A 301 7.91 -15.23 4.37
N ASP A 302 7.66 -16.52 4.62
CA ASP A 302 8.64 -17.43 5.20
C ASP A 302 8.75 -18.72 4.36
N PRO A 303 9.51 -18.69 3.26
CA PRO A 303 9.64 -19.85 2.39
C PRO A 303 10.40 -20.99 3.09
N VAL A 304 9.78 -22.16 3.22
CA VAL A 304 10.33 -23.38 3.82
C VAL A 304 10.21 -24.58 2.88
N ILE A 305 11.23 -25.43 2.88
CA ILE A 305 11.32 -26.64 2.07
C ILE A 305 10.84 -27.84 2.90
N VAL A 306 9.93 -28.63 2.32
CA VAL A 306 9.51 -29.92 2.86
C VAL A 306 10.36 -31.07 2.33
N ALA A 307 10.21 -32.27 2.90
CA ALA A 307 10.94 -33.49 2.55
C ALA A 307 11.05 -33.80 1.04
N THR A 308 10.05 -33.42 0.23
CA THR A 308 10.04 -33.66 -1.21
C THR A 308 10.76 -32.57 -2.01
N GLY A 309 11.47 -31.65 -1.36
CA GLY A 309 12.21 -30.56 -2.00
C GLY A 309 11.35 -29.40 -2.54
N GLN A 310 10.05 -29.35 -2.19
CA GLN A 310 9.16 -28.26 -2.59
C GLN A 310 9.13 -27.16 -1.53
N THR A 311 9.06 -25.90 -1.96
CA THR A 311 9.01 -24.74 -1.07
C THR A 311 7.57 -24.23 -0.91
N TYR A 312 7.21 -23.86 0.31
CA TYR A 312 5.92 -23.28 0.69
C TYR A 312 6.12 -22.15 1.68
N ASP A 313 5.12 -21.30 1.87
CA ASP A 313 5.09 -20.44 3.05
C ASP A 313 4.89 -21.29 4.31
N ARG A 314 5.67 -21.02 5.37
CA ARG A 314 5.66 -21.81 6.61
C ARG A 314 4.26 -21.95 7.18
N VAL A 315 3.49 -20.87 7.26
CA VAL A 315 2.15 -20.89 7.87
C VAL A 315 1.23 -21.82 7.08
N SER A 316 1.30 -21.75 5.75
CA SER A 316 0.46 -22.54 4.87
C SER A 316 0.77 -24.04 4.94
N ILE A 317 2.05 -24.44 4.99
CA ILE A 317 2.42 -25.85 5.05
C ILE A 317 2.30 -26.44 6.46
N SER A 318 2.52 -25.63 7.51
CA SER A 318 2.27 -26.06 8.89
C SER A 318 0.80 -26.41 9.10
N LYS A 319 -0.14 -25.54 8.67
CA LYS A 319 -1.58 -25.80 8.74
C LYS A 319 -1.98 -27.08 7.98
N TRP A 320 -1.36 -27.33 6.82
CA TRP A 320 -1.61 -28.54 6.04
C TRP A 320 -1.18 -29.82 6.77
N ILE A 321 -0.01 -29.80 7.42
CA ILE A 321 0.50 -30.93 8.20
C ILE A 321 -0.34 -31.13 9.48
N GLU A 322 -0.69 -30.05 10.17
CA GLU A 322 -1.51 -30.05 11.39
C GLU A 322 -2.94 -30.55 11.14
N ALA A 323 -3.50 -30.30 9.95
CA ALA A 323 -4.78 -30.87 9.50
C ALA A 323 -4.72 -32.39 9.23
N GLY A 324 -3.59 -33.05 9.51
CA GLY A 324 -3.43 -34.49 9.40
C GLY A 324 -3.14 -34.99 7.99
N HIS A 325 -2.73 -34.13 7.06
CA HIS A 325 -2.38 -34.53 5.70
C HIS A 325 -0.88 -34.91 5.59
N PRO A 326 -0.52 -36.20 5.40
CA PRO A 326 0.89 -36.64 5.39
C PRO A 326 1.55 -36.52 4.01
N THR A 327 1.00 -35.71 3.10
CA THR A 327 1.42 -35.61 1.70
C THR A 327 1.85 -34.20 1.34
N CYS A 328 2.78 -34.07 0.41
CA CYS A 328 3.20 -32.80 -0.17
C CYS A 328 2.08 -32.26 -1.10
N PRO A 329 1.54 -31.05 -0.84
CA PRO A 329 0.41 -30.50 -1.61
C PRO A 329 0.65 -30.39 -3.12
N LYS A 330 1.87 -30.04 -3.53
CA LYS A 330 2.22 -29.79 -4.95
C LYS A 330 2.62 -31.06 -5.71
N SER A 331 3.28 -32.03 -5.06
CA SER A 331 3.77 -33.25 -5.72
C SER A 331 2.89 -34.49 -5.47
N GLY A 332 2.01 -34.46 -4.46
CA GLY A 332 1.19 -35.60 -4.04
C GLY A 332 1.98 -36.73 -3.37
N GLN A 333 3.30 -36.59 -3.20
CA GLN A 333 4.15 -37.60 -2.57
C GLN A 333 4.04 -37.56 -1.04
N LYS A 334 4.14 -38.72 -0.38
CA LYS A 334 4.14 -38.82 1.07
C LYS A 334 5.41 -38.17 1.65
N LEU A 335 5.25 -37.32 2.67
CA LEU A 335 6.38 -36.67 3.34
C LEU A 335 7.13 -37.70 4.19
N GLY A 336 8.41 -37.90 3.94
CA GLY A 336 9.26 -38.81 4.75
C GLY A 336 9.50 -38.30 6.18
N HIS A 337 9.35 -37.00 6.40
CA HIS A 337 9.43 -36.32 7.69
C HIS A 337 8.74 -34.94 7.59
N VAL A 338 8.34 -34.38 8.72
CA VAL A 338 7.60 -33.09 8.81
C VAL A 338 8.50 -31.88 9.07
N ASN A 339 9.82 -32.06 9.02
CA ASN A 339 10.76 -30.96 9.27
C ASN A 339 10.66 -29.93 8.15
N LEU A 340 10.53 -28.65 8.52
CA LEU A 340 10.46 -27.52 7.62
C LEU A 340 11.80 -26.79 7.62
N ILE A 341 12.55 -26.91 6.52
CA ILE A 341 13.87 -26.31 6.39
C ILE A 341 13.72 -24.90 5.79
N PRO A 342 14.14 -23.81 6.47
CA PRO A 342 14.05 -22.46 5.90
C PRO A 342 14.82 -22.33 4.58
N ASN A 343 14.21 -21.69 3.57
CA ASN A 343 14.82 -21.38 2.28
C ASN A 343 15.27 -19.91 2.25
N TYR A 344 16.39 -19.62 2.92
CA TYR A 344 16.92 -18.26 3.02
C TYR A 344 17.25 -17.63 1.65
N ALA A 345 17.71 -18.43 0.67
CA ALA A 345 18.02 -17.94 -0.67
C ALA A 345 16.77 -17.42 -1.39
N LEU A 346 15.67 -18.18 -1.37
CA LEU A 346 14.40 -17.73 -1.95
C LEU A 346 13.83 -16.55 -1.18
N ARG A 347 13.96 -16.54 0.15
CA ARG A 347 13.55 -15.40 0.98
C ARG A 347 14.27 -14.11 0.58
N SER A 348 15.60 -14.16 0.39
CA SER A 348 16.38 -13.00 -0.06
C SER A 348 15.95 -12.50 -1.44
N LEU A 349 15.67 -13.40 -2.38
CA LEU A 349 15.17 -13.04 -3.71
C LEU A 349 13.77 -12.41 -3.66
N ILE A 350 12.90 -12.91 -2.78
CA ILE A 350 11.58 -12.34 -2.55
C ILE A 350 11.70 -10.94 -1.93
N SER A 351 12.57 -10.77 -0.93
CA SER A 351 12.82 -9.45 -0.32
C SER A 351 13.34 -8.43 -1.33
N GLN A 352 14.33 -8.81 -2.14
CA GLN A 352 14.86 -7.92 -3.19
C GLN A 352 13.77 -7.53 -4.20
N TRP A 353 12.95 -8.50 -4.62
CA TRP A 353 11.83 -8.22 -5.50
C TRP A 353 10.79 -7.30 -4.86
N CYS A 354 10.52 -7.45 -3.56
CA CYS A 354 9.61 -6.55 -2.85
C CYS A 354 10.17 -5.12 -2.73
N GLU A 355 11.49 -4.97 -2.53
CA GLU A 355 12.17 -3.67 -2.52
C GLU A 355 12.12 -2.99 -3.89
N ASP A 356 12.35 -3.74 -4.98
CA ASP A 356 12.36 -3.21 -6.35
C ASP A 356 10.97 -2.72 -6.81
N TYR A 357 9.89 -3.21 -6.20
CA TYR A 357 8.51 -2.90 -6.57
C TYR A 357 7.69 -2.23 -5.44
N HIS A 358 8.33 -1.77 -4.37
CA HIS A 358 7.72 -1.09 -3.23
C HIS A 358 6.57 -1.87 -2.56
N ILE A 359 6.71 -3.21 -2.45
CA ILE A 359 5.73 -4.09 -1.81
C ILE A 359 6.17 -4.33 -0.35
N PRO A 360 5.31 -4.09 0.66
CA PRO A 360 5.66 -4.34 2.06
C PRO A 360 5.99 -5.82 2.32
N PHE A 361 7.21 -6.12 2.81
CA PHE A 361 7.69 -7.48 3.08
C PHE A 361 8.37 -7.58 4.46
N ASP A 362 7.62 -8.06 5.46
CA ASP A 362 8.10 -8.20 6.84
C ASP A 362 9.04 -9.42 6.99
N LYS A 363 10.10 -9.27 7.79
CA LYS A 363 11.02 -10.37 8.12
C LYS A 363 10.43 -11.23 9.26
N PRO A 364 10.29 -12.57 9.12
CA PRO A 364 10.01 -13.43 10.27
C PRO A 364 11.18 -13.44 11.24
N GLU A 365 10.88 -13.27 12.52
CA GLU A 365 11.81 -13.40 13.64
C GLU A 365 12.44 -14.80 13.69
N ASN A 366 13.75 -14.86 13.97
CA ASN A 366 14.49 -16.12 14.10
C ASN A 366 13.97 -16.92 15.31
N GLY A 367 13.51 -18.15 15.07
CA GLY A 367 12.88 -18.98 16.09
C GLY A 367 13.79 -19.40 17.24
N SER A 368 13.25 -19.39 18.46
CA SER A 368 13.19 -20.55 19.38
C SER A 368 12.68 -20.11 20.76
N LYS A 369 11.39 -20.33 21.05
CA LYS A 369 10.85 -21.01 22.25
C LYS A 369 9.35 -20.75 22.41
N GLY A 370 8.58 -21.85 22.48
CA GLY A 370 7.38 -21.95 23.32
C GLY A 370 6.08 -21.38 22.75
N PHE A 371 5.18 -22.28 22.37
CA PHE A 371 3.76 -22.03 22.12
C PHE A 371 3.10 -21.20 23.23
N ALA A 372 2.60 -20.01 22.87
CA ALA A 372 1.41 -19.38 23.42
C ALA A 372 0.94 -18.32 22.40
N GLY A 373 -0.37 -18.08 22.33
CA GLY A 373 -1.07 -17.52 21.17
C GLY A 373 -0.83 -16.04 20.85
N ASN A 374 -1.42 -15.64 19.72
CA ASN A 374 -1.55 -14.29 19.18
C ASN A 374 -0.23 -13.53 18.95
N ASN A 375 0.01 -13.11 17.70
CA ASN A 375 0.61 -11.81 17.37
C ASN A 375 0.72 -11.64 15.85
N GLN A 376 -0.23 -10.91 15.27
CA GLN A 376 0.04 -10.04 14.12
C GLN A 376 -0.32 -8.63 14.59
N GLY A 377 0.73 -7.85 14.89
CA GLY A 377 0.66 -6.52 15.49
C GLY A 377 0.02 -6.55 16.87
N ALA A 378 0.82 -6.65 17.94
CA ALA A 378 0.29 -6.41 19.27
C ALA A 378 -0.15 -4.93 19.36
N THR A 379 -1.39 -4.63 18.96
CA THR A 379 -2.07 -3.43 19.40
C THR A 379 -1.98 -3.45 20.92
N SER A 380 -1.42 -2.38 21.50
CA SER A 380 -1.31 -2.33 22.95
C SER A 380 -2.73 -2.43 23.54
N LYS A 381 -2.84 -2.96 24.76
CA LYS A 381 -4.12 -3.01 25.46
C LYS A 381 -4.78 -1.63 25.53
N ALA A 382 -3.97 -0.57 25.65
CA ALA A 382 -4.43 0.82 25.61
C ALA A 382 -5.11 1.16 24.28
N ALA A 383 -4.43 0.89 23.15
CA ALA A 383 -4.98 1.15 21.82
C ALA A 383 -6.26 0.36 21.58
N LEU A 384 -6.30 -0.90 21.98
CA LEU A 384 -7.50 -1.73 21.79
C LEU A 384 -8.70 -1.18 22.56
N GLU A 385 -8.52 -0.82 23.83
CA GLU A 385 -9.60 -0.26 24.64
C GLU A 385 -10.01 1.15 24.19
N ALA A 386 -9.05 2.00 23.78
CA ALA A 386 -9.34 3.30 23.18
C ALA A 386 -10.14 3.17 21.88
N THR A 387 -9.80 2.18 21.04
CA THR A 387 -10.56 1.85 19.83
C THR A 387 -11.99 1.39 20.19
N LYS A 388 -12.17 0.55 21.22
CA LYS A 388 -13.51 0.12 21.67
C LYS A 388 -14.36 1.29 22.15
N MET A 389 -13.79 2.19 22.93
CA MET A 389 -14.47 3.41 23.38
C MET A 389 -14.84 4.30 22.20
N THR A 390 -13.90 4.53 21.28
CA THR A 390 -14.14 5.31 20.05
C THR A 390 -15.26 4.70 19.22
N ALA A 391 -15.23 3.38 19.00
CA ALA A 391 -16.27 2.66 18.27
C ALA A 391 -17.63 2.79 18.97
N SER A 392 -17.69 2.62 20.30
CA SER A 392 -18.93 2.72 21.08
C SER A 392 -19.52 4.13 21.02
N PHE A 393 -18.68 5.16 21.16
CA PHE A 393 -19.09 6.56 21.01
C PHE A 393 -19.65 6.86 19.62
N LEU A 394 -18.93 6.44 18.57
CA LEU A 394 -19.35 6.60 17.19
C LEU A 394 -20.68 5.89 16.93
N VAL A 395 -20.85 4.64 17.38
CA VAL A 395 -22.12 3.91 17.22
C VAL A 395 -23.26 4.60 17.97
N GLY A 396 -23.02 5.14 19.17
CA GLY A 396 -24.01 5.95 19.89
C GLY A 396 -24.47 7.18 19.08
N LYS A 397 -23.54 7.87 18.42
CA LYS A 397 -23.85 9.00 17.52
C LYS A 397 -24.51 8.55 16.22
N LEU A 398 -24.17 7.37 15.70
CA LEU A 398 -24.83 6.78 14.54
C LEU A 398 -26.30 6.46 14.84
N ALA A 399 -26.58 5.97 16.05
CA ALA A 399 -27.93 5.61 16.49
C ALA A 399 -28.82 6.82 16.77
N THR A 400 -28.27 7.90 17.32
CA THR A 400 -29.06 9.04 17.86
C THR A 400 -28.87 10.36 17.10
N GLY A 401 -27.87 10.44 16.23
CA GLY A 401 -27.51 11.66 15.51
C GLY A 401 -28.51 12.04 14.42
N SER A 402 -28.44 13.32 13.99
CA SER A 402 -29.14 13.79 12.79
C SER A 402 -28.58 13.09 11.53
N PRO A 403 -29.27 13.12 10.38
CA PRO A 403 -28.77 12.52 9.15
C PRO A 403 -27.37 13.00 8.75
N GLU A 404 -27.06 14.28 9.00
CA GLU A 404 -25.74 14.86 8.76
C GLU A 404 -24.68 14.26 9.69
N VAL A 405 -24.99 14.12 10.98
CA VAL A 405 -24.11 13.45 11.94
C VAL A 405 -23.92 11.98 11.58
N GLN A 406 -24.97 11.28 11.18
CA GLN A 406 -24.89 9.87 10.78
C GLN A 406 -23.99 9.66 9.55
N LYS A 407 -24.10 10.53 8.55
CA LYS A 407 -23.21 10.55 7.37
C LYS A 407 -21.74 10.64 7.77
N GLN A 408 -21.44 11.57 8.67
CA GLN A 408 -20.08 11.85 9.12
C GLN A 408 -19.55 10.74 10.03
N VAL A 409 -20.38 10.19 10.92
CA VAL A 409 -20.02 9.03 11.73
C VAL A 409 -19.75 7.80 10.86
N ALA A 410 -20.55 7.57 9.81
CA ALA A 410 -20.30 6.47 8.87
C ALA A 410 -18.95 6.65 8.15
N TYR A 411 -18.54 7.89 7.85
CA TYR A 411 -17.22 8.20 7.32
C TYR A 411 -16.10 7.83 8.31
N GLU A 412 -16.22 8.24 9.58
CA GLU A 412 -15.23 7.90 10.61
C GLU A 412 -15.13 6.39 10.85
N LEU A 413 -16.26 5.68 10.87
CA LEU A 413 -16.28 4.21 10.98
C LEU A 413 -15.63 3.53 9.77
N ARG A 414 -15.83 4.07 8.55
CA ARG A 414 -15.14 3.61 7.34
C ARG A 414 -13.62 3.74 7.49
N LEU A 415 -13.14 4.89 7.99
CA LEU A 415 -11.70 5.13 8.22
C LEU A 415 -11.15 4.22 9.32
N LEU A 416 -11.87 4.06 10.43
CA LEU A 416 -11.44 3.21 11.53
C LEU A 416 -11.35 1.74 11.10
N ALA A 417 -12.33 1.25 10.33
CA ALA A 417 -12.35 -0.12 9.79
C ALA A 417 -11.26 -0.39 8.74
N LYS A 418 -10.72 0.65 8.11
CA LYS A 418 -9.57 0.53 7.19
C LYS A 418 -8.30 0.11 7.94
N CYS A 419 -8.15 0.55 9.18
CA CYS A 419 -6.92 0.45 9.98
C CYS A 419 -6.86 -0.84 10.83
N GLY A 420 -6.70 -2.01 10.19
CA GLY A 420 -6.39 -3.27 10.90
C GLY A 420 -7.60 -4.11 11.34
N THR A 421 -7.34 -5.37 11.72
CA THR A 421 -8.38 -6.35 12.07
C THR A 421 -9.05 -6.07 13.41
N ASP A 422 -8.30 -5.59 14.40
CA ASP A 422 -8.82 -5.30 15.74
C ASP A 422 -9.86 -4.19 15.71
N ASN A 423 -9.62 -3.14 14.91
CA ASN A 423 -10.60 -2.07 14.72
C ASN A 423 -11.90 -2.60 14.11
N ARG A 424 -11.82 -3.50 13.12
CA ARG A 424 -13.01 -4.12 12.50
C ARG A 424 -13.78 -4.96 13.51
N MET A 425 -13.09 -5.67 14.41
CA MET A 425 -13.70 -6.42 15.50
C MET A 425 -14.42 -5.46 16.47
N CYS A 426 -13.72 -4.45 16.99
CA CYS A 426 -14.29 -3.50 17.95
C CYS A 426 -15.52 -2.74 17.40
N ILE A 427 -15.50 -2.35 16.12
CA ILE A 427 -16.64 -1.69 15.47
C ILE A 427 -17.86 -2.62 15.40
N ALA A 428 -17.65 -3.89 15.06
CA ALA A 428 -18.73 -4.87 14.99
C ALA A 428 -19.28 -5.21 16.39
N GLU A 429 -18.40 -5.39 17.39
CA GLU A 429 -18.78 -5.62 18.79
C GLU A 429 -19.54 -4.44 19.40
N ALA A 430 -19.20 -3.20 19.01
CA ALA A 430 -19.93 -2.00 19.40
C ALA A 430 -21.34 -1.91 18.79
N GLY A 431 -21.72 -2.82 17.87
CA GLY A 431 -23.06 -2.87 17.29
C GLY A 431 -23.27 -1.92 16.09
N ALA A 432 -22.21 -1.55 15.37
CA ALA A 432 -22.32 -0.62 14.23
C ALA A 432 -23.13 -1.16 13.04
N ILE A 433 -23.06 -2.48 12.80
CA ILE A 433 -23.52 -3.11 11.56
C ILE A 433 -25.00 -2.82 11.25
N PRO A 434 -25.97 -3.00 12.17
CA PRO A 434 -27.39 -2.73 11.87
C PRO A 434 -27.67 -1.27 11.46
N TYR A 435 -26.98 -0.32 12.08
CA TYR A 435 -27.12 1.10 11.74
C TYR A 435 -26.49 1.43 10.38
N LEU A 436 -25.33 0.85 10.07
CA LEU A 436 -24.72 0.97 8.74
C LEU A 436 -25.63 0.36 7.65
N VAL A 437 -26.27 -0.79 7.93
CA VAL A 437 -27.24 -1.40 7.01
C VAL A 437 -28.44 -0.47 6.77
N THR A 438 -28.94 0.19 7.81
CA THR A 438 -30.02 1.18 7.67
C THR A 438 -29.61 2.36 6.77
N LEU A 439 -28.37 2.84 6.89
CA LEU A 439 -27.85 3.93 6.07
C LEU A 439 -27.65 3.59 4.59
N LEU A 440 -27.63 2.31 4.21
CA LEU A 440 -27.60 1.91 2.79
C LEU A 440 -28.85 2.39 2.03
N SER A 441 -29.97 2.61 2.73
CA SER A 441 -31.19 3.18 2.15
C SER A 441 -31.26 4.72 2.23
N SER A 442 -30.19 5.39 2.66
CA SER A 442 -30.14 6.85 2.69
C SER A 442 -30.27 7.45 1.28
N LYS A 443 -30.99 8.57 1.20
CA LYS A 443 -31.09 9.36 -0.04
C LYS A 443 -29.86 10.24 -0.30
N ASP A 444 -29.03 10.44 0.72
CA ASP A 444 -27.76 11.13 0.58
C ASP A 444 -26.70 10.17 0.00
N PRO A 445 -26.16 10.45 -1.20
CA PRO A 445 -25.18 9.58 -1.83
C PRO A 445 -23.93 9.38 -0.97
N LYS A 446 -23.50 10.40 -0.22
CA LYS A 446 -22.28 10.31 0.60
C LYS A 446 -22.50 9.44 1.85
N ALA A 447 -23.64 9.55 2.52
CA ALA A 447 -24.00 8.65 3.61
C ALA A 447 -24.06 7.19 3.15
N GLN A 448 -24.70 6.93 2.00
CA GLN A 448 -24.80 5.59 1.42
C GLN A 448 -23.42 5.03 1.04
N GLU A 449 -22.57 5.84 0.39
CA GLU A 449 -21.20 5.48 0.01
C GLU A 449 -20.33 5.14 1.23
N ASN A 450 -20.41 5.97 2.28
CA ASN A 450 -19.68 5.72 3.52
C ASN A 450 -20.16 4.45 4.21
N ALA A 451 -21.47 4.21 4.26
CA ALA A 451 -22.05 3.01 4.86
C ALA A 451 -21.63 1.73 4.13
N VAL A 452 -21.74 1.68 2.80
CA VAL A 452 -21.35 0.49 2.02
C VAL A 452 -19.84 0.25 2.09
N THR A 453 -19.02 1.30 2.11
CA THR A 453 -17.57 1.15 2.23
C THR A 453 -17.15 0.71 3.64
N ALA A 454 -17.82 1.18 4.68
CA ALA A 454 -17.61 0.69 6.04
C ALA A 454 -17.96 -0.81 6.12
N LEU A 455 -19.10 -1.24 5.56
CA LEU A 455 -19.48 -2.66 5.52
C LEU A 455 -18.49 -3.51 4.72
N LEU A 456 -17.98 -3.01 3.60
CA LEU A 456 -16.90 -3.66 2.85
C LEU A 456 -15.66 -3.86 3.73
N ASN A 457 -15.19 -2.81 4.41
CA ASN A 457 -14.01 -2.90 5.26
C ASN A 457 -14.23 -3.88 6.42
N LEU A 458 -15.42 -3.86 7.03
CA LEU A 458 -15.79 -4.80 8.09
C LEU A 458 -15.88 -6.23 7.58
N SER A 459 -16.38 -6.46 6.36
CA SER A 459 -16.54 -7.80 5.79
C SER A 459 -15.21 -8.49 5.50
N ILE A 460 -14.10 -7.75 5.38
CA ILE A 460 -12.78 -8.36 5.19
C ILE A 460 -12.39 -9.25 6.38
N TYR A 461 -12.86 -8.95 7.60
CA TYR A 461 -12.65 -9.82 8.76
C TYR A 461 -13.69 -10.94 8.82
N ASP A 462 -13.25 -12.21 8.84
CA ASP A 462 -14.14 -13.38 8.71
C ASP A 462 -15.24 -13.46 9.78
N ASN A 463 -14.91 -13.17 11.04
CA ASN A 463 -15.89 -13.23 12.14
C ASN A 463 -17.01 -12.18 12.00
N ASN A 464 -16.79 -11.10 11.26
CA ASN A 464 -17.82 -10.08 11.01
C ASN A 464 -18.79 -10.49 9.90
N LYS A 465 -18.43 -11.41 9.01
CA LYS A 465 -19.27 -11.78 7.86
C LYS A 465 -20.61 -12.36 8.32
N SER A 466 -20.63 -13.19 9.36
CA SER A 466 -21.87 -13.72 9.94
C SER A 466 -22.75 -12.63 10.53
N LEU A 467 -22.17 -11.66 11.23
CA LEU A 467 -22.88 -10.51 11.80
C LEU A 467 -23.54 -9.65 10.71
N ILE A 468 -22.84 -9.43 9.58
CA ILE A 468 -23.37 -8.71 8.41
C ILE A 468 -24.57 -9.45 7.81
N ILE A 469 -24.50 -10.77 7.68
CA ILE A 469 -25.61 -11.60 7.18
C ILE A 469 -26.80 -11.58 8.13
N VAL A 470 -26.57 -11.77 9.43
CA VAL A 470 -27.61 -11.76 10.46
C VAL A 470 -28.31 -10.40 10.57
N ALA A 471 -27.59 -9.31 10.33
CA ALA A 471 -28.15 -7.96 10.27
C ALA A 471 -29.04 -7.69 9.03
N GLY A 472 -29.21 -8.67 8.13
CA GLY A 472 -30.08 -8.52 6.96
C GLY A 472 -29.49 -7.65 5.85
N ALA A 473 -28.15 -7.53 5.78
CA ALA A 473 -27.49 -6.58 4.88
C ALA A 473 -27.60 -6.91 3.39
N LEU A 474 -27.92 -8.16 3.01
CA LEU A 474 -27.84 -8.60 1.62
C LEU A 474 -28.74 -7.80 0.67
N ASP A 475 -30.03 -7.67 0.98
CA ASP A 475 -30.96 -6.97 0.10
C ASP A 475 -30.64 -5.47 -0.01
N PRO A 476 -30.34 -4.74 1.09
CA PRO A 476 -29.82 -3.38 1.01
C PRO A 476 -28.53 -3.23 0.19
N ILE A 477 -27.56 -4.14 0.34
CA ILE A 477 -26.32 -4.12 -0.47
C ILE A 477 -26.63 -4.32 -1.96
N ILE A 478 -27.55 -5.25 -2.29
CA ILE A 478 -27.98 -5.50 -3.67
C ILE A 478 -28.70 -4.26 -4.25
N GLU A 479 -29.52 -3.57 -3.46
CA GLU A 479 -30.16 -2.33 -3.91
C GLU A 479 -29.12 -1.22 -4.16
N VAL A 480 -28.09 -1.09 -3.32
CA VAL A 480 -26.96 -0.17 -3.58
C VAL A 480 -26.20 -0.56 -4.85
N LEU A 481 -26.00 -1.85 -5.12
CA LEU A 481 -25.37 -2.31 -6.36
C LEU A 481 -26.16 -1.91 -7.61
N ARG A 482 -27.49 -1.90 -7.52
CA ARG A 482 -28.40 -1.58 -8.63
C ARG A 482 -28.58 -0.07 -8.84
N PHE A 483 -28.81 0.64 -7.75
CA PHE A 483 -29.32 2.02 -7.75
C PHE A 483 -28.49 2.98 -6.90
N GLY A 484 -27.27 2.57 -6.51
CA GLY A 484 -26.39 3.40 -5.69
C GLY A 484 -26.15 4.77 -6.31
N GLY A 485 -26.08 5.81 -5.47
CA GLY A 485 -25.97 7.21 -5.90
C GLY A 485 -24.65 7.57 -6.59
N SER A 486 -23.63 6.71 -6.47
CA SER A 486 -22.33 6.85 -7.14
C SER A 486 -21.86 5.52 -7.71
N MET A 487 -21.01 5.57 -8.74
CA MET A 487 -20.35 4.35 -9.24
C MET A 487 -19.50 3.70 -8.15
N GLU A 488 -18.78 4.48 -7.35
CA GLU A 488 -18.00 3.97 -6.21
C GLU A 488 -18.88 3.16 -5.23
N SER A 489 -20.10 3.61 -4.93
CA SER A 489 -21.03 2.88 -4.06
C SER A 489 -21.41 1.51 -4.66
N ARG A 490 -21.69 1.46 -5.96
CA ARG A 490 -22.04 0.21 -6.67
C ARG A 490 -20.86 -0.76 -6.69
N GLU A 491 -19.65 -0.25 -6.91
CA GLU A 491 -18.41 -1.04 -6.89
C GLU A 491 -18.12 -1.59 -5.49
N ASN A 492 -18.23 -0.76 -4.46
CA ASN A 492 -18.08 -1.20 -3.07
C ASN A 492 -19.14 -2.24 -2.67
N ALA A 493 -20.38 -2.13 -3.18
CA ALA A 493 -21.42 -3.14 -2.96
C ALA A 493 -21.03 -4.49 -3.61
N ALA A 494 -20.53 -4.48 -4.85
CA ALA A 494 -20.05 -5.69 -5.50
C ALA A 494 -18.85 -6.32 -4.78
N ALA A 495 -17.89 -5.50 -4.34
CA ALA A 495 -16.75 -5.96 -3.54
C ALA A 495 -17.20 -6.55 -2.19
N THR A 496 -18.25 -6.00 -1.58
CA THR A 496 -18.81 -6.54 -0.33
C THR A 496 -19.44 -7.91 -0.57
N LEU A 497 -20.22 -8.07 -1.65
CA LEU A 497 -20.78 -9.36 -2.04
C LEU A 497 -19.68 -10.38 -2.38
N PHE A 498 -18.62 -9.95 -3.07
CA PHE A 498 -17.45 -10.78 -3.31
C PHE A 498 -16.82 -11.27 -2.00
N SER A 499 -16.56 -10.36 -1.06
CA SER A 499 -16.00 -10.67 0.26
C SER A 499 -16.85 -11.68 1.04
N LEU A 500 -18.17 -11.50 1.06
CA LEU A 500 -19.10 -12.41 1.72
C LEU A 500 -19.19 -13.77 1.02
N SER A 501 -19.14 -13.81 -0.31
CA SER A 501 -19.30 -15.02 -1.12
C SER A 501 -18.14 -16.03 -1.02
N VAL A 502 -17.04 -15.66 -0.35
CA VAL A 502 -15.94 -16.58 -0.02
C VAL A 502 -16.45 -17.72 0.87
N VAL A 503 -17.43 -17.44 1.74
CA VAL A 503 -18.07 -18.44 2.60
C VAL A 503 -19.08 -19.28 1.79
N ASP A 504 -18.99 -20.60 1.90
CA ASP A 504 -19.77 -21.57 1.11
C ASP A 504 -21.28 -21.49 1.35
N GLU A 505 -21.72 -21.16 2.55
CA GLU A 505 -23.14 -20.97 2.85
C GLU A 505 -23.66 -19.68 2.21
N TYR A 506 -22.85 -18.60 2.22
CA TYR A 506 -23.30 -17.28 1.79
C TYR A 506 -23.42 -17.18 0.27
N LYS A 507 -22.60 -17.89 -0.52
CA LYS A 507 -22.80 -17.94 -1.99
C LYS A 507 -24.14 -18.55 -2.41
N ILE A 508 -24.68 -19.50 -1.63
CA ILE A 508 -26.00 -20.08 -1.86
C ILE A 508 -27.07 -19.06 -1.53
N VAL A 509 -26.96 -18.40 -0.37
CA VAL A 509 -27.92 -17.40 0.08
C VAL A 509 -27.95 -16.21 -0.88
N ILE A 510 -26.79 -15.63 -1.22
CA ILE A 510 -26.64 -14.52 -2.17
C ILE A 510 -27.21 -14.90 -3.53
N GLY A 511 -26.83 -16.06 -4.09
CA GLY A 511 -27.30 -16.49 -5.42
C GLY A 511 -28.81 -16.74 -5.51
N LYS A 512 -29.47 -17.07 -4.39
CA LYS A 512 -30.94 -17.18 -4.33
C LYS A 512 -31.68 -15.84 -4.43
N ARG A 513 -30.99 -14.70 -4.34
CA ARG A 513 -31.64 -13.38 -4.41
C ARG A 513 -31.81 -13.04 -5.90
N PRO A 514 -33.06 -12.90 -6.39
CA PRO A 514 -33.30 -12.73 -7.84
C PRO A 514 -32.55 -11.56 -8.47
N ALA A 515 -32.29 -10.50 -7.70
CA ALA A 515 -31.64 -9.29 -8.18
C ALA A 515 -30.10 -9.32 -8.07
N ALA A 516 -29.50 -10.24 -7.29
CA ALA A 516 -28.06 -10.21 -7.01
C ALA A 516 -27.21 -10.43 -8.26
N ILE A 517 -27.46 -11.54 -8.97
CA ILE A 517 -26.71 -11.91 -10.17
C ILE A 517 -26.97 -10.92 -11.33
N PRO A 518 -28.22 -10.54 -11.66
CA PRO A 518 -28.47 -9.52 -12.68
C PRO A 518 -27.79 -8.18 -12.39
N ALA A 519 -27.75 -7.75 -11.12
CA ALA A 519 -27.09 -6.51 -10.72
C ALA A 519 -25.56 -6.57 -10.90
N LEU A 520 -24.93 -7.70 -10.56
CA LEU A 520 -23.51 -7.92 -10.83
C LEU A 520 -23.21 -7.96 -12.32
N VAL A 521 -24.07 -8.59 -13.12
CA VAL A 521 -23.93 -8.62 -14.59
C VAL A 521 -24.09 -7.22 -15.20
N ALA A 522 -24.99 -6.39 -14.66
CA ALA A 522 -25.10 -4.99 -15.06
C ALA A 522 -23.82 -4.20 -14.71
N LEU A 523 -23.25 -4.39 -13.51
CA LEU A 523 -21.98 -3.75 -13.15
C LEU A 523 -20.79 -4.26 -14.00
N LEU A 524 -20.80 -5.53 -14.41
CA LEU A 524 -19.81 -6.08 -15.33
C LEU A 524 -19.83 -5.37 -16.71
N ARG A 525 -21.01 -4.91 -17.14
CA ARG A 525 -21.20 -4.16 -18.39
C ARG A 525 -20.81 -2.69 -18.23
N ASP A 526 -21.35 -2.03 -17.19
CA ASP A 526 -21.35 -0.56 -17.07
C ASP A 526 -20.30 -0.03 -16.06
N GLY A 527 -19.63 -0.92 -15.32
CA GLY A 527 -18.66 -0.57 -14.29
C GLY A 527 -17.38 0.06 -14.83
N THR A 528 -16.62 0.72 -13.94
CA THR A 528 -15.32 1.26 -14.35
C THR A 528 -14.37 0.11 -14.74
N PRO A 529 -13.53 0.29 -15.79
CA PRO A 529 -12.67 -0.79 -16.26
C PRO A 529 -11.66 -1.28 -15.21
N ARG A 530 -11.15 -0.37 -14.37
CA ARG A 530 -10.11 -0.67 -13.38
C ARG A 530 -10.65 -1.39 -12.15
N ARG A 531 -11.88 -1.10 -11.74
CA ARG A 531 -12.43 -1.57 -10.46
C ARG A 531 -13.78 -2.25 -10.63
N GLY A 532 -14.82 -1.53 -11.09
CA GLY A 532 -16.18 -2.05 -11.06
C GLY A 532 -16.40 -3.33 -11.86
N LYS A 533 -15.86 -3.42 -13.07
CA LYS A 533 -15.98 -4.65 -13.86
C LYS A 533 -15.22 -5.82 -13.20
N LYS A 534 -14.08 -5.57 -12.55
CA LYS A 534 -13.27 -6.60 -11.85
C LYS A 534 -13.94 -7.09 -10.57
N ASP A 535 -14.50 -6.18 -9.77
CA ASP A 535 -15.25 -6.51 -8.56
C ASP A 535 -16.48 -7.35 -8.91
N ALA A 536 -17.20 -6.99 -9.98
CA ALA A 536 -18.32 -7.76 -10.51
C ALA A 536 -17.90 -9.16 -10.99
N ALA A 537 -16.82 -9.26 -11.78
CA ALA A 537 -16.30 -10.55 -12.26
C ALA A 537 -15.85 -11.46 -11.09
N SER A 538 -15.20 -10.89 -10.08
CA SER A 538 -14.74 -11.63 -8.89
C SER A 538 -15.90 -12.16 -8.05
N ALA A 539 -16.94 -11.33 -7.84
CA ALA A 539 -18.16 -11.76 -7.18
C ALA A 539 -18.85 -12.89 -7.96
N LEU A 540 -19.03 -12.73 -9.28
CA LEU A 540 -19.64 -13.74 -10.14
C LEU A 540 -18.82 -15.05 -10.15
N PHE A 541 -17.49 -14.95 -10.14
CA PHE A 541 -16.61 -16.11 -10.04
C PHE A 541 -16.89 -16.91 -8.76
N ASN A 542 -16.87 -16.27 -7.59
CA ASN A 542 -17.14 -16.95 -6.32
C ASN A 542 -18.54 -17.55 -6.25
N LEU A 543 -19.54 -16.84 -6.78
CA LEU A 543 -20.92 -17.33 -6.85
C LEU A 543 -21.05 -18.55 -7.79
N ALA A 544 -20.34 -18.54 -8.92
CA ALA A 544 -20.37 -19.62 -9.92
C ALA A 544 -19.68 -20.91 -9.45
N VAL A 545 -18.86 -20.86 -8.38
CA VAL A 545 -18.31 -22.07 -7.74
C VAL A 545 -19.44 -22.98 -7.27
N TYR A 546 -20.53 -22.40 -6.75
CA TYR A 546 -21.73 -23.17 -6.43
C TYR A 546 -22.55 -23.44 -7.70
N HIS A 547 -22.74 -24.73 -8.02
CA HIS A 547 -23.38 -25.15 -9.27
C HIS A 547 -24.80 -24.57 -9.44
N GLY A 548 -25.57 -24.43 -8.35
CA GLY A 548 -26.94 -23.91 -8.40
C GLY A 548 -27.06 -22.46 -8.89
N ASN A 549 -25.97 -21.69 -8.91
CA ASN A 549 -25.98 -20.30 -9.37
C ASN A 549 -25.65 -20.18 -10.87
N LYS A 550 -25.09 -21.21 -11.50
CA LYS A 550 -24.56 -21.13 -12.88
C LYS A 550 -25.65 -20.83 -13.91
N SER A 551 -26.82 -21.47 -13.80
CA SER A 551 -27.96 -21.21 -14.69
C SER A 551 -28.40 -19.75 -14.62
N SER A 552 -28.56 -19.21 -13.41
CA SER A 552 -28.94 -17.81 -13.21
C SER A 552 -27.91 -16.82 -13.77
N ILE A 553 -26.61 -17.12 -13.66
CA ILE A 553 -25.54 -16.32 -14.28
C ILE A 553 -25.68 -16.31 -15.81
N VAL A 554 -25.94 -17.47 -16.41
CA VAL A 554 -26.12 -17.60 -17.87
C VAL A 554 -27.39 -16.89 -18.34
N GLU A 555 -28.52 -17.12 -17.67
CA GLU A 555 -29.84 -16.52 -17.97
C GLU A 555 -29.82 -14.99 -17.83
N SER A 556 -28.98 -14.44 -16.96
CA SER A 556 -28.77 -13.00 -16.81
C SER A 556 -27.98 -12.36 -17.96
N GLY A 557 -27.55 -13.14 -18.96
CA GLY A 557 -26.81 -12.64 -20.12
C GLY A 557 -25.33 -12.38 -19.86
N ALA A 558 -24.75 -12.95 -18.79
CA ALA A 558 -23.35 -12.73 -18.43
C ALA A 558 -22.38 -13.18 -19.52
N VAL A 559 -22.67 -14.28 -20.22
CA VAL A 559 -21.77 -14.91 -21.18
C VAL A 559 -21.41 -13.96 -22.33
N THR A 560 -22.38 -13.27 -22.91
CA THR A 560 -22.13 -12.32 -24.01
C THR A 560 -21.21 -11.17 -23.58
N ILE A 561 -21.42 -10.64 -22.38
CA ILE A 561 -20.58 -9.56 -21.81
C ILE A 561 -19.18 -10.09 -21.52
N LEU A 562 -19.06 -11.26 -20.88
CA LEU A 562 -17.75 -11.85 -20.58
C LEU A 562 -16.94 -12.10 -21.85
N VAL A 563 -17.58 -12.57 -22.93
CA VAL A 563 -16.92 -12.79 -24.23
C VAL A 563 -16.49 -11.47 -24.87
N SER A 564 -17.30 -10.40 -24.78
CA SER A 564 -16.90 -9.09 -25.29
C SER A 564 -15.70 -8.50 -24.53
N LEU A 565 -15.63 -8.71 -23.20
CA LEU A 565 -14.51 -8.25 -22.37
C LEU A 565 -13.18 -8.94 -22.71
N LEU A 566 -13.20 -10.15 -23.29
CA LEU A 566 -11.97 -10.80 -23.81
C LEU A 566 -11.40 -10.08 -25.04
N GLY A 567 -12.20 -9.21 -25.66
CA GLY A 567 -11.85 -8.34 -26.77
C GLY A 567 -10.99 -7.14 -26.35
N GLU A 568 -11.18 -6.65 -25.12
CA GLU A 568 -10.64 -5.39 -24.60
C GLU A 568 -9.20 -5.55 -24.08
N GLU A 569 -8.19 -5.16 -24.88
CA GLU A 569 -6.77 -5.36 -24.54
C GLU A 569 -6.26 -4.38 -23.44
N GLU A 570 -6.87 -3.20 -23.29
CA GLU A 570 -6.38 -2.14 -22.41
C GLU A 570 -6.75 -2.31 -20.92
N ASN A 571 -7.76 -3.13 -20.60
CA ASN A 571 -8.43 -3.09 -19.29
C ASN A 571 -7.97 -4.17 -18.30
N GLY A 572 -7.13 -5.13 -18.73
CA GLY A 572 -6.59 -6.18 -17.86
C GLY A 572 -7.64 -7.05 -17.16
N ILE A 573 -8.85 -7.15 -17.71
CA ILE A 573 -10.01 -7.89 -17.17
C ILE A 573 -10.24 -9.24 -17.87
N ALA A 574 -9.57 -9.48 -19.01
CA ALA A 574 -9.76 -10.68 -19.81
C ALA A 574 -9.54 -11.97 -19.01
N ASP A 575 -8.57 -11.98 -18.09
CA ASP A 575 -8.29 -13.14 -17.23
C ASP A 575 -9.43 -13.42 -16.24
N ASP A 576 -9.97 -12.39 -15.59
CA ASP A 576 -11.10 -12.50 -14.66
C ASP A 576 -12.35 -12.97 -15.40
N ALA A 577 -12.61 -12.41 -16.58
CA ALA A 577 -13.72 -12.82 -17.44
C ALA A 577 -13.58 -14.28 -17.89
N LEU A 578 -12.37 -14.72 -18.25
CA LEU A 578 -12.08 -16.12 -18.60
C LEU A 578 -12.29 -17.07 -17.43
N MET A 579 -12.00 -16.66 -16.20
CA MET A 579 -12.24 -17.48 -15.01
C MET A 579 -13.74 -17.75 -14.81
N VAL A 580 -14.58 -16.72 -14.96
CA VAL A 580 -16.04 -16.89 -14.88
C VAL A 580 -16.55 -17.78 -16.01
N LEU A 581 -16.09 -17.56 -17.25
CA LEU A 581 -16.43 -18.39 -18.42
C LEU A 581 -16.06 -19.86 -18.21
N ALA A 582 -14.89 -20.14 -17.62
CA ALA A 582 -14.45 -21.49 -17.32
C ALA A 582 -15.36 -22.20 -16.30
N LEU A 583 -15.91 -21.49 -15.32
CA LEU A 583 -16.84 -22.06 -14.34
C LEU A 583 -18.22 -22.34 -14.94
N VAL A 584 -18.78 -21.40 -15.72
CA VAL A 584 -20.10 -21.59 -16.37
C VAL A 584 -20.04 -22.61 -17.50
N ALA A 585 -18.90 -22.79 -18.17
CA ALA A 585 -18.66 -23.90 -19.10
C ALA A 585 -18.73 -25.29 -18.44
N GLY A 586 -18.79 -25.36 -17.11
CA GLY A 586 -19.11 -26.58 -16.37
C GLY A 586 -20.60 -26.91 -16.29
N SER A 587 -21.48 -26.18 -16.99
CA SER A 587 -22.93 -26.43 -17.09
C SER A 587 -23.36 -26.52 -18.55
N THR A 588 -24.43 -27.25 -18.84
CA THR A 588 -24.99 -27.41 -20.19
C THR A 588 -25.45 -26.09 -20.79
N GLU A 589 -26.14 -25.29 -19.99
CA GLU A 589 -26.67 -23.97 -20.33
C GLU A 589 -25.52 -23.01 -20.66
N GLY A 590 -24.47 -23.00 -19.83
CA GLY A 590 -23.29 -22.18 -20.06
C GLY A 590 -22.53 -22.58 -21.32
N LEU A 591 -22.39 -23.88 -21.62
CA LEU A 591 -21.75 -24.34 -22.85
C LEU A 591 -22.53 -23.90 -24.10
N THR A 592 -23.85 -24.03 -24.08
CA THR A 592 -24.72 -23.57 -25.18
C THR A 592 -24.58 -22.06 -25.38
N ALA A 593 -24.67 -21.26 -24.31
CA ALA A 593 -24.53 -19.82 -24.39
C ALA A 593 -23.14 -19.38 -24.90
N ILE A 594 -22.06 -20.06 -24.48
CA ILE A 594 -20.70 -19.75 -24.95
C ILE A 594 -20.55 -20.08 -26.44
N ALA A 595 -21.13 -21.19 -26.89
CA ALA A 595 -21.11 -21.58 -28.30
C ALA A 595 -21.85 -20.56 -29.18
N GLU A 596 -22.97 -20.04 -28.70
CA GLU A 596 -23.79 -19.04 -29.40
C GLU A 596 -23.14 -17.64 -29.40
N ALA A 597 -22.37 -17.30 -28.36
CA ALA A 597 -21.69 -16.02 -28.21
C ALA A 597 -20.46 -15.82 -29.12
N SER A 598 -20.24 -16.69 -30.12
CA SER A 598 -19.09 -16.61 -31.05
C SER A 598 -17.73 -16.54 -30.34
N ALA A 599 -17.59 -17.21 -29.18
CA ALA A 599 -16.40 -17.12 -28.34
C ALA A 599 -15.16 -17.80 -28.94
N ILE A 600 -15.33 -18.77 -29.85
CA ILE A 600 -14.26 -19.66 -30.33
C ILE A 600 -13.04 -18.91 -30.91
N PRO A 601 -13.18 -17.96 -31.86
CA PRO A 601 -12.02 -17.24 -32.40
C PRO A 601 -11.28 -16.43 -31.33
N ILE A 602 -12.02 -15.83 -30.39
CA ILE A 602 -11.46 -15.02 -29.30
C ILE A 602 -10.70 -15.91 -28.31
N LEU A 603 -11.28 -17.06 -27.94
CA LEU A 603 -10.61 -18.04 -27.08
C LEU A 603 -9.33 -18.58 -27.72
N VAL A 604 -9.33 -18.86 -29.02
CA VAL A 604 -8.12 -19.28 -29.77
C VAL A 604 -7.08 -18.15 -29.79
N ARG A 605 -7.49 -16.88 -29.95
CA ARG A 605 -6.60 -15.74 -29.81
C ARG A 605 -5.96 -15.68 -28.41
N MET A 606 -6.75 -15.89 -27.36
CA MET A 606 -6.28 -15.88 -25.96
C MET A 606 -5.24 -16.96 -25.67
N LEU A 607 -5.24 -18.09 -26.39
CA LEU A 607 -4.17 -19.10 -26.29
C LEU A 607 -2.78 -18.54 -26.67
N ARG A 608 -2.72 -17.49 -27.49
CA ARG A 608 -1.49 -16.87 -27.98
C ARG A 608 -1.09 -15.64 -27.17
N VAL A 609 -2.03 -14.72 -26.96
CA VAL A 609 -1.75 -13.40 -26.38
C VAL A 609 -2.05 -13.30 -24.88
N GLY A 610 -2.79 -14.25 -24.31
CA GLY A 610 -3.18 -14.22 -22.90
C GLY A 610 -2.01 -14.49 -21.94
N THR A 611 -2.21 -14.17 -20.67
CA THR A 611 -1.29 -14.53 -19.58
C THR A 611 -1.23 -16.07 -19.40
N PRO A 612 -0.27 -16.63 -18.64
CA PRO A 612 -0.26 -18.06 -18.36
C PRO A 612 -1.58 -18.59 -17.77
N LYS A 613 -2.23 -17.82 -16.89
CA LYS A 613 -3.53 -18.15 -16.30
C LYS A 613 -4.66 -18.01 -17.32
N GLY A 614 -4.68 -16.92 -18.10
CA GLY A 614 -5.63 -16.71 -19.17
C GLY A 614 -5.60 -17.83 -20.22
N ARG A 615 -4.41 -18.24 -20.66
CA ARG A 615 -4.24 -19.37 -21.58
C ARG A 615 -4.78 -20.67 -21.02
N GLU A 616 -4.57 -20.94 -19.74
CA GLU A 616 -5.08 -22.15 -19.07
C GLU A 616 -6.61 -22.19 -18.97
N ASN A 617 -7.24 -21.04 -18.72
CA ASN A 617 -8.69 -20.92 -18.68
C ASN A 617 -9.30 -20.98 -20.08
N ALA A 618 -8.69 -20.30 -21.06
CA ALA A 618 -9.13 -20.33 -22.46
C ALA A 618 -9.11 -21.76 -23.03
N ILE A 619 -8.04 -22.53 -22.79
CA ILE A 619 -7.98 -23.93 -23.22
C ILE A 619 -8.97 -24.82 -22.46
N ALA A 620 -9.29 -24.50 -21.21
CA ALA A 620 -10.29 -25.23 -20.44
C ALA A 620 -11.69 -25.06 -21.05
N VAL A 621 -12.06 -23.83 -21.41
CA VAL A 621 -13.34 -23.51 -22.06
C VAL A 621 -13.42 -24.20 -23.43
N LEU A 622 -12.39 -24.07 -24.28
CA LEU A 622 -12.35 -24.73 -25.59
C LEU A 622 -12.46 -26.25 -25.48
N LEU A 623 -11.77 -26.87 -24.52
CA LEU A 623 -11.85 -28.30 -24.30
C LEU A 623 -13.25 -28.74 -23.85
N ALA A 624 -13.90 -27.96 -22.97
CA ALA A 624 -15.27 -28.24 -22.53
C ALA A 624 -16.27 -28.11 -23.68
N LEU A 625 -16.13 -27.07 -24.52
CA LEU A 625 -16.93 -26.87 -25.72
C LEU A 625 -16.77 -28.04 -26.70
N CYS A 626 -15.54 -28.45 -27.05
CA CYS A 626 -15.34 -29.53 -28.02
C CYS A 626 -15.75 -30.91 -27.49
N ARG A 627 -15.68 -31.14 -26.17
CA ARG A 627 -16.14 -32.41 -25.57
C ARG A 627 -17.66 -32.57 -25.64
N ASN A 628 -18.40 -31.49 -25.46
CA ASN A 628 -19.86 -31.53 -25.31
C ASN A 628 -20.63 -30.99 -26.53
N GLY A 629 -19.99 -30.22 -27.42
CA GLY A 629 -20.63 -29.52 -28.54
C GLY A 629 -20.63 -30.25 -29.87
N GLY A 630 -20.11 -31.48 -29.94
CA GLY A 630 -20.12 -32.32 -31.14
C GLY A 630 -19.31 -31.78 -32.33
N GLU A 631 -19.60 -32.29 -33.54
CA GLU A 631 -18.85 -31.97 -34.77
C GLU A 631 -18.88 -30.49 -35.15
N ARG A 632 -19.99 -29.80 -34.89
CA ARG A 632 -20.16 -28.40 -35.25
C ARG A 632 -19.12 -27.52 -34.57
N ILE A 633 -18.89 -27.74 -33.27
CA ILE A 633 -17.93 -26.97 -32.49
C ILE A 633 -16.48 -27.36 -32.85
N ILE A 634 -16.22 -28.64 -33.07
CA ILE A 634 -14.90 -29.12 -33.53
C ILE A 634 -14.54 -28.50 -34.87
N SER A 635 -15.47 -28.54 -35.84
CA SER A 635 -15.33 -27.89 -37.14
C SER A 635 -15.08 -26.38 -37.00
N ALA A 636 -15.81 -25.71 -36.12
CA ALA A 636 -15.63 -24.27 -35.89
C ALA A 636 -14.24 -23.94 -35.31
N VAL A 637 -13.71 -24.77 -34.40
CA VAL A 637 -12.33 -24.61 -33.90
C VAL A 637 -11.31 -24.86 -35.01
N MET A 638 -11.51 -25.88 -35.85
CA MET A 638 -10.62 -26.21 -36.97
C MET A 638 -10.61 -25.15 -38.07
N GLN A 639 -11.72 -24.44 -38.28
CA GLN A 639 -11.81 -23.32 -39.24
C GLN A 639 -10.97 -22.10 -38.80
N VAL A 640 -10.59 -22.01 -37.52
CA VAL A 640 -9.67 -20.97 -37.06
C VAL A 640 -8.23 -21.40 -37.37
N ASN A 641 -7.65 -20.88 -38.45
CA ASN A 641 -6.30 -21.23 -38.95
C ASN A 641 -5.20 -21.26 -37.88
N THR A 642 -5.33 -20.47 -36.81
CA THR A 642 -4.34 -20.37 -35.74
C THR A 642 -4.57 -21.34 -34.58
N ALA A 643 -5.66 -22.12 -34.56
CA ALA A 643 -6.01 -23.02 -33.47
C ALA A 643 -4.95 -24.11 -33.24
N VAL A 644 -4.67 -24.93 -34.27
CA VAL A 644 -3.70 -26.03 -34.16
C VAL A 644 -2.28 -25.53 -33.81
N PRO A 645 -1.72 -24.50 -34.49
CA PRO A 645 -0.44 -23.91 -34.09
C PRO A 645 -0.40 -23.42 -32.64
N SER A 646 -1.48 -22.79 -32.16
CA SER A 646 -1.57 -22.31 -30.77
C SER A 646 -1.57 -23.46 -29.76
N LEU A 647 -2.21 -24.59 -30.08
CA LEU A 647 -2.20 -25.78 -29.24
C LEU A 647 -0.82 -26.43 -29.16
N TYR A 648 -0.09 -26.51 -30.28
CA TYR A 648 1.31 -26.97 -30.27
C TYR A 648 2.23 -26.03 -29.48
N SER A 649 2.05 -24.71 -29.62
CA SER A 649 2.76 -23.72 -28.80
C SER A 649 2.49 -23.91 -27.30
N LEU A 650 1.25 -24.23 -26.92
CA LEU A 650 0.91 -24.53 -25.52
C LEU A 650 1.52 -25.84 -25.02
N LEU A 651 1.72 -26.84 -25.88
CA LEU A 651 2.40 -28.09 -25.50
C LEU A 651 3.87 -27.87 -25.13
N THR A 652 4.53 -26.89 -25.75
CA THR A 652 5.95 -26.59 -25.50
C THR A 652 6.10 -25.55 -24.38
N MET A 653 5.36 -24.44 -24.48
CA MET A 653 5.54 -23.24 -23.65
C MET A 653 4.46 -23.04 -22.56
N GLY A 654 3.44 -23.90 -22.48
CA GLY A 654 2.33 -23.75 -21.52
C GLY A 654 2.63 -24.27 -20.10
N THR A 655 1.75 -23.94 -19.14
CA THR A 655 1.77 -24.53 -17.79
C THR A 655 1.53 -26.04 -17.85
N PRO A 656 1.91 -26.85 -16.84
CA PRO A 656 1.63 -28.29 -16.82
C PRO A 656 0.15 -28.64 -17.00
N ARG A 657 -0.75 -27.78 -16.49
CA ARG A 657 -2.20 -27.93 -16.69
C ARG A 657 -2.62 -27.56 -18.11
N ALA A 658 -2.11 -26.47 -18.67
CA ALA A 658 -2.37 -26.08 -20.06
C ALA A 658 -1.86 -27.15 -21.05
N LYS A 659 -0.66 -27.71 -20.84
CA LYS A 659 -0.09 -28.81 -21.64
C LYS A 659 -1.01 -30.04 -21.68
N ARG A 660 -1.50 -30.49 -20.52
CA ARG A 660 -2.44 -31.63 -20.43
C ARG A 660 -3.75 -31.37 -21.17
N LYS A 661 -4.33 -30.16 -21.00
CA LYS A 661 -5.57 -29.76 -21.68
C LYS A 661 -5.38 -29.62 -23.19
N ALA A 662 -4.28 -29.02 -23.64
CA ALA A 662 -3.92 -28.89 -25.05
C ALA A 662 -3.72 -30.26 -25.73
N SER A 663 -3.01 -31.18 -25.08
CA SER A 663 -2.86 -32.57 -25.57
C SER A 663 -4.21 -33.27 -25.70
N SER A 664 -5.09 -33.09 -24.71
CA SER A 664 -6.44 -33.67 -24.73
C SER A 664 -7.29 -33.09 -25.87
N LEU A 665 -7.21 -31.78 -26.11
CA LEU A 665 -7.94 -31.13 -27.19
C LEU A 665 -7.42 -31.57 -28.55
N LEU A 666 -6.10 -31.61 -28.77
CA LEU A 666 -5.52 -32.10 -30.03
C LEU A 666 -5.93 -33.54 -30.35
N LYS A 667 -5.94 -34.44 -29.36
CA LYS A 667 -6.45 -35.81 -29.55
C LYS A 667 -7.91 -35.83 -29.99
N LEU A 668 -8.73 -34.93 -29.46
CA LEU A 668 -10.14 -34.83 -29.81
C LEU A 668 -10.33 -34.26 -31.22
N LEU A 669 -9.53 -33.27 -31.62
CA LEU A 669 -9.53 -32.73 -32.99
C LEU A 669 -9.10 -33.78 -34.02
N HIS A 670 -7.99 -34.49 -33.78
CA HIS A 670 -7.49 -35.52 -34.71
C HIS A 670 -8.36 -36.78 -34.78
N LYS A 671 -9.04 -37.18 -33.70
CA LYS A 671 -9.93 -38.36 -33.71
C LYS A 671 -11.15 -38.17 -34.61
N ARG A 672 -11.48 -36.92 -34.96
CA ARG A 672 -12.67 -36.55 -35.72
C ARG A 672 -12.35 -35.87 -37.06
N GLU A 673 -11.08 -35.84 -37.47
CA GLU A 673 -10.75 -35.56 -38.86
C GLU A 673 -11.36 -36.66 -39.75
N PRO A 674 -12.11 -36.31 -40.81
CA PRO A 674 -12.46 -37.29 -41.82
C PRO A 674 -11.16 -37.84 -42.41
N VAL A 675 -11.01 -39.16 -42.36
CA VAL A 675 -9.97 -39.90 -43.07
C VAL A 675 -10.23 -39.75 -44.57
N ASP A 676 -9.86 -38.61 -45.14
CA ASP A 676 -9.59 -38.49 -46.56
C ASP A 676 -8.88 -37.17 -46.87
N ARG A 677 -7.57 -37.30 -47.07
CA ARG A 677 -6.77 -36.71 -48.16
C ARG A 677 -5.29 -36.64 -47.72
N HIS A 678 -4.53 -37.63 -48.16
CA HIS A 678 -3.23 -37.54 -48.87
C HIS A 678 -2.35 -38.76 -48.55
N HIS A 679 -2.27 -39.68 -49.51
CA HIS A 679 -1.09 -40.52 -49.69
C HIS A 679 0.16 -39.63 -49.88
N PRO A 680 1.35 -40.07 -49.41
CA PRO A 680 2.57 -39.28 -49.52
C PRO A 680 3.21 -39.46 -50.90
N PRO A 681 3.87 -38.46 -51.49
CA PRO A 681 5.00 -38.72 -52.35
C PRO A 681 6.23 -39.00 -51.47
N GLN A 682 6.99 -40.00 -51.89
CA GLN A 682 8.21 -40.48 -51.26
C GLN A 682 9.29 -39.39 -51.18
N SER A 683 10.18 -39.61 -50.20
CA SER A 683 11.57 -39.14 -50.12
C SER A 683 11.84 -37.64 -50.02
N THR A 684 12.41 -37.23 -48.88
CA THR A 684 13.86 -37.00 -48.77
C THR A 684 14.28 -36.85 -47.31
N HIS A 685 15.44 -37.44 -47.02
CA HIS A 685 16.08 -37.61 -45.73
C HIS A 685 16.32 -36.30 -44.97
N PHE A 686 16.14 -36.31 -43.63
CA PHE A 686 17.07 -35.65 -42.71
C PHE A 686 17.08 -36.36 -41.33
N LEU A 687 18.08 -37.25 -41.21
CA LEU A 687 18.95 -37.57 -40.07
C LEU A 687 18.35 -37.65 -38.66
N SER A 688 18.26 -38.91 -38.19
CA SER A 688 18.20 -39.26 -36.78
C SER A 688 19.51 -38.96 -36.06
N SER A 689 19.36 -38.47 -34.83
CA SER A 689 20.39 -38.36 -33.81
C SER A 689 20.94 -39.73 -33.39
N SER A 690 22.07 -40.14 -33.96
CA SER A 690 23.00 -41.09 -33.32
C SER A 690 24.26 -41.24 -34.17
N HIS A 691 25.29 -40.44 -33.93
CA HIS A 691 26.68 -40.90 -34.05
C HIS A 691 27.60 -39.94 -33.29
N PHE A 692 27.79 -40.30 -32.03
CA PHE A 692 28.93 -39.87 -31.23
C PHE A 692 30.18 -40.62 -31.72
N ARG A 693 31.31 -39.89 -31.73
CA ARG A 693 32.71 -40.33 -31.67
C ARG A 693 33.54 -40.40 -32.96
N GLN A 694 34.50 -39.46 -32.96
CA GLN A 694 35.95 -39.65 -33.08
C GLN A 694 36.63 -39.41 -34.43
N ALA A 695 37.71 -38.61 -34.32
CA ALA A 695 38.82 -38.36 -35.23
C ALA A 695 38.47 -37.51 -36.47
N ALA A 696 39.22 -36.49 -36.88
CA ALA A 696 40.60 -36.15 -36.59
C ALA A 696 40.87 -34.65 -36.77
N THR A 697 41.77 -34.16 -35.94
CA THR A 697 42.69 -33.03 -36.14
C THR A 697 43.33 -32.93 -37.54
N ARG A 698 43.71 -31.69 -37.90
CA ARG A 698 44.61 -31.24 -38.99
C ARG A 698 43.97 -31.10 -40.38
N GLN A 699 43.68 -29.87 -40.79
CA GLN A 699 44.61 -28.90 -41.38
C GLN A 699 44.04 -27.49 -41.27
#